data_AF-A0A165MCY2-F1
#
_entry.id   AF-A0A165MCY2-F1
#
_cell.length_a   1.000
_cell.length_b   1.000
_cell.length_c   1.000
_cell.angle_alpha   90.00
_cell.angle_beta   90.00
_cell.angle_gamma   90.00
#
_symmetry.space_group_name_H-M   'P 1'
#
loop_
_entity.id
_entity.type
_entity.pdbx_description
1 polymer ?
#
loop_
_entity_poly.entity_id
_entity_poly.type
_entity_poly.pdbx_seq_one_letter_code
_entity_poly.pdbx_strand_id
1 'polypeptide(L)'
;MSDNNVYRGSPNWAHRGAQRGRGRGRGTQPSTFAAPSPTSASAPVSSSQREGPRVGGSPMSPRTGPTGGGFPTQRGGQPSGDYHSRGHQRGHASATPGGSFTPPSARGRGVFNSGGFVPRSRGRGGQPDASQLFAADDPAIADARLASHNDLLEGFAAIKSGPELPLPPPSGTLGTDILLRTNLLPTNFDVKTYFDYELKLQPAKGLVAERKAQALSLLEAHSDFAPFVGQVAHDGSQRLISVAKLPDPFAIIVQLNGQGDRGAQNVSIEFILKHELEMDVMRRYADGDAACRGVDIQPYISALQLVSQQHARKMGVRIGRDSQTRFFFRSLTERSPILLGGGLEAWRGFFTSIRPTYSQVMTNINPGIAPFYVPGNLAEAMLASIEENRGVVHPDFGRKLKVKTTYQGSEKTWTIQRVLDTTALWTSFPSQDMGGKVTVADYFARKYPNYPLQHVNDVPLVCVQTKPSPIHLPAELCEIPPNQPYFGQLTKSATTIVLNHANNPPKVNAEMIMNEGFQYLGLGEDTDTPAMDAFGVRVEKKMAVVPGRILPPPTPRYLSADAPSFTPGSWNFAKMKFQRGATVPSWTVLLLLQGRQGKFKGASDPELKLFLDKFVEQCQSSGMKFTATTPPILEAHLPFNDDRYRTSAIQVIRTSLAGHVRSTAQPPKLVLVLLADEDSRIYCGLKRICDMELGVHTVGMQPDKATKPKGQGMYFGNVALKVNMKLGGMNHVLDAASTKWLRDSMLKNTMLVGIDVTHGSTGSKAGSPSLAAIVASVDSDFTNYPAELRIQRPAENKESKEVVADLKDMVVGRLRLYKRKNGRLPAQLIVYRDGVGESQFRQTILDRELPSIKAAFEEMSEPSPGRAAYTPKLSIIVCVKRHHTRFYPTETQHMSSNGNTLPGTVVDKGVSDAFLFEFYLQGTVKPTRYVVIYDDIGFTSDVLQQGTHMLCYLYPRATKAVSYVPPAYLADLACERARCWLDTIMNTGDQLTDVSSDQGKGKRKKATEEEKAQVLDEAIKMWGNGVHQNLAESMFYI
;
A
#
# COMPACT_ATOMS: atom_id res chain seq x y z
N MET A 1 -16.39 -15.33 52.47
CA MET A 1 -14.99 -15.28 52.95
C MET A 1 -14.34 -14.13 52.19
N SER A 2 -14.34 -12.90 52.72
CA SER A 2 -13.46 -12.38 53.81
C SER A 2 -12.02 -12.17 53.28
N ASP A 3 -11.36 -11.00 53.33
CA ASP A 3 -11.68 -9.73 54.02
C ASP A 3 -11.11 -8.46 53.35
N ASN A 4 -11.76 -7.35 53.69
CA ASN A 4 -11.26 -5.97 53.93
C ASN A 4 -9.74 -5.67 53.88
N ASN A 5 -9.37 -4.51 53.31
CA ASN A 5 -9.07 -3.34 54.17
C ASN A 5 -9.00 -1.97 53.44
N VAL A 6 -9.20 -0.91 54.24
CA VAL A 6 -9.18 0.53 53.87
C VAL A 6 -8.02 1.21 54.64
N TYR A 7 -7.39 2.29 54.13
CA TYR A 7 -6.97 3.40 55.01
C TYR A 7 -6.74 4.74 54.26
N ARG A 8 -7.02 5.85 54.96
CA ARG A 8 -6.85 7.26 54.53
C ARG A 8 -5.44 7.79 54.88
N GLY A 9 -5.04 8.93 54.29
CA GLY A 9 -4.00 9.79 54.87
C GLY A 9 -3.68 11.07 54.08
N SER A 10 -4.10 12.23 54.58
CA SER A 10 -3.60 13.56 54.16
C SER A 10 -2.95 14.25 55.38
N PRO A 11 -2.07 15.25 55.17
CA PRO A 11 -2.08 16.41 56.06
C PRO A 11 -1.91 17.77 55.35
N ASN A 12 -2.40 18.82 56.03
CA ASN A 12 -2.33 20.25 55.66
C ASN A 12 -1.21 20.99 56.41
N TRP A 13 -0.65 22.05 55.81
CA TRP A 13 -0.03 23.25 56.42
C TRP A 13 0.11 24.34 55.34
N ALA A 14 0.14 25.66 55.56
CA ALA A 14 -0.29 26.54 56.66
C ALA A 14 -0.38 28.02 56.15
N HIS A 15 -0.80 28.98 56.99
CA HIS A 15 -1.28 30.33 56.63
C HIS A 15 -0.26 31.51 56.51
N ARG A 16 -0.79 32.66 56.03
CA ARG A 16 -0.36 34.10 56.13
C ARG A 16 0.45 34.63 54.92
N GLY A 17 0.26 35.84 54.39
CA GLY A 17 -0.77 36.89 54.57
C GLY A 17 -0.18 38.32 54.68
N ALA A 18 -0.52 39.27 53.77
CA ALA A 18 -0.26 40.72 53.95
C ALA A 18 -1.06 41.66 53.01
N GLN A 19 -1.32 42.87 53.53
CA GLN A 19 -2.22 43.94 53.10
C GLN A 19 -1.75 44.92 51.99
N ARG A 20 -2.73 45.72 51.52
CA ARG A 20 -2.71 47.18 51.14
C ARG A 20 -2.30 47.63 49.72
N GLY A 21 -3.17 48.47 49.14
CA GLY A 21 -2.89 49.42 48.04
C GLY A 21 -4.17 50.09 47.51
N ARG A 22 -4.36 51.40 47.70
CA ARG A 22 -5.55 52.17 47.22
C ARG A 22 -5.21 53.00 45.98
N GLY A 23 -6.19 53.23 45.10
CA GLY A 23 -6.14 54.30 44.08
C GLY A 23 -7.54 54.62 43.53
N ARG A 24 -7.99 55.88 43.61
CA ARG A 24 -9.25 56.39 43.05
C ARG A 24 -8.96 57.36 41.90
N GLY A 25 -9.83 57.42 40.90
CA GLY A 25 -9.89 58.50 39.89
C GLY A 25 -11.30 58.58 39.29
N ARG A 26 -11.84 59.78 39.07
CA ARG A 26 -13.25 60.06 38.69
C ARG A 26 -13.33 61.10 37.56
N GLY A 27 -14.41 61.06 36.77
CA GLY A 27 -14.90 62.16 35.90
C GLY A 27 -14.51 62.04 34.42
N THR A 28 -15.25 62.59 33.44
CA THR A 28 -16.60 63.25 33.43
C THR A 28 -17.10 63.33 31.96
N GLN A 29 -18.41 63.53 31.71
CA GLN A 29 -19.04 63.76 30.38
C GLN A 29 -19.03 65.28 30.00
N PRO A 30 -19.81 65.87 29.02
CA PRO A 30 -20.73 65.36 27.95
C PRO A 30 -20.73 66.15 26.58
N SER A 31 -21.78 65.93 25.74
CA SER A 31 -22.37 66.83 24.68
C SER A 31 -21.66 66.96 23.29
N THR A 32 -22.30 67.32 22.15
CA THR A 32 -23.52 66.96 21.35
C THR A 32 -23.68 67.97 20.18
N PHE A 33 -24.40 67.59 19.09
CA PHE A 33 -24.80 68.38 17.88
C PHE A 33 -23.72 68.53 16.76
N ALA A 34 -24.00 68.72 15.45
CA ALA A 34 -25.24 68.83 14.63
C ALA A 34 -25.05 68.30 13.16
N ALA A 35 -26.06 68.47 12.29
CA ALA A 35 -26.05 68.32 10.80
C ALA A 35 -26.10 69.73 10.11
N PRO A 36 -26.22 69.98 8.76
CA PRO A 36 -26.89 69.21 7.69
C PRO A 36 -26.23 69.19 6.26
N SER A 37 -27.00 68.72 5.25
CA SER A 37 -26.76 68.51 3.78
C SER A 37 -26.79 69.83 2.94
N PRO A 38 -26.91 69.92 1.56
CA PRO A 38 -27.24 68.93 0.49
C PRO A 38 -26.61 69.13 -0.96
N THR A 39 -27.20 68.47 -1.99
CA THR A 39 -27.26 68.80 -3.47
C THR A 39 -25.99 68.64 -4.37
N SER A 40 -26.05 68.33 -5.69
CA SER A 40 -27.12 67.93 -6.66
C SER A 40 -26.56 67.55 -8.08
N ALA A 41 -27.32 66.77 -8.89
CA ALA A 41 -27.42 66.82 -10.38
C ALA A 41 -26.17 66.46 -11.26
N SER A 42 -26.22 66.04 -12.55
CA SER A 42 -27.30 65.55 -13.45
C SER A 42 -26.78 65.00 -14.81
N ALA A 43 -27.32 63.84 -15.25
CA ALA A 43 -27.88 63.58 -16.61
C ALA A 43 -26.94 63.32 -17.86
N PRO A 44 -27.47 62.99 -19.09
CA PRO A 44 -27.23 61.67 -19.73
C PRO A 44 -27.03 61.67 -21.30
N VAL A 45 -27.36 60.55 -21.99
CA VAL A 45 -27.89 60.41 -23.41
C VAL A 45 -26.95 59.93 -24.56
N SER A 46 -27.30 58.74 -25.12
CA SER A 46 -27.33 58.27 -26.55
C SER A 46 -26.10 58.47 -27.49
N SER A 47 -25.99 57.96 -28.74
CA SER A 47 -26.54 56.82 -29.54
C SER A 47 -25.83 56.81 -30.92
N SER A 48 -25.80 55.69 -31.65
CA SER A 48 -26.17 55.59 -33.11
C SER A 48 -25.54 54.38 -33.85
N GLN A 49 -26.15 54.01 -34.98
CA GLN A 49 -25.81 52.91 -35.90
C GLN A 49 -25.41 53.45 -37.29
N ARG A 50 -24.74 52.61 -38.11
CA ARG A 50 -24.79 52.44 -39.60
C ARG A 50 -23.40 51.98 -40.11
N GLU A 51 -23.25 50.82 -40.76
CA GLU A 51 -23.64 50.41 -42.13
C GLU A 51 -22.79 51.03 -43.26
N GLY A 52 -22.13 50.18 -44.08
CA GLY A 52 -21.73 50.54 -45.46
C GLY A 52 -20.24 50.44 -45.84
N PRO A 53 -19.89 50.35 -47.15
CA PRO A 53 -19.33 49.08 -47.67
C PRO A 53 -18.19 49.15 -48.73
N ARG A 54 -17.64 47.96 -49.10
CA ARG A 54 -17.03 47.53 -50.40
C ARG A 54 -15.64 48.05 -50.91
N VAL A 55 -14.76 47.05 -51.17
CA VAL A 55 -13.96 46.78 -52.41
C VAL A 55 -12.71 47.62 -52.80
N GLY A 56 -11.58 46.90 -53.04
CA GLY A 56 -10.75 47.06 -54.25
C GLY A 56 -9.23 47.30 -54.10
N GLY A 57 -8.38 46.48 -54.76
CA GLY A 57 -6.97 46.85 -55.07
C GLY A 57 -5.91 45.74 -55.14
N SER A 58 -5.30 45.54 -56.31
CA SER A 58 -4.01 44.82 -56.58
C SER A 58 -3.34 45.50 -57.80
N PRO A 59 -2.03 45.36 -58.12
CA PRO A 59 -1.58 44.28 -59.05
C PRO A 59 -0.06 43.88 -59.10
N MET A 60 0.28 42.89 -59.97
CA MET A 60 1.60 42.47 -60.57
C MET A 60 2.70 41.85 -59.66
N SER A 61 3.41 40.70 -59.90
CA SER A 61 3.90 39.88 -61.07
C SER A 61 5.21 40.36 -61.75
N PRO A 62 6.09 39.51 -62.39
CA PRO A 62 5.92 38.11 -62.91
C PRO A 62 7.13 37.08 -62.85
N ARG A 63 6.87 35.78 -63.20
CA ARG A 63 7.67 34.70 -63.91
C ARG A 63 9.19 34.45 -63.60
N THR A 64 9.84 33.26 -63.78
CA THR A 64 9.81 32.11 -64.74
C THR A 64 10.30 30.74 -64.13
N GLY A 65 10.11 29.59 -64.83
CA GLY A 65 10.79 28.27 -64.58
C GLY A 65 11.84 27.92 -65.69
N PRO A 66 12.16 26.64 -66.08
CA PRO A 66 11.73 25.30 -65.63
C PRO A 66 12.86 24.17 -65.64
N THR A 67 12.51 22.87 -65.85
CA THR A 67 13.34 21.61 -66.05
C THR A 67 13.89 20.92 -64.78
N GLY A 68 13.99 19.58 -64.59
CA GLY A 68 13.77 18.36 -65.41
C GLY A 68 15.11 17.74 -65.89
N GLY A 69 15.54 16.48 -65.70
CA GLY A 69 15.06 15.20 -65.13
C GLY A 69 16.11 14.11 -65.50
N GLY A 70 16.13 12.88 -64.94
CA GLY A 70 17.12 11.87 -65.38
C GLY A 70 17.36 10.63 -64.49
N PHE A 71 17.24 9.45 -65.10
CA PHE A 71 17.24 8.06 -64.59
C PHE A 71 18.67 7.44 -64.39
N PRO A 72 18.87 6.13 -64.08
CA PRO A 72 19.97 5.64 -63.22
C PRO A 72 20.90 4.60 -63.90
N THR A 73 21.92 4.09 -63.17
CA THR A 73 22.58 2.80 -63.48
C THR A 73 23.10 2.05 -62.23
N GLN A 74 23.26 0.73 -62.37
CA GLN A 74 23.59 -0.26 -61.34
C GLN A 74 25.08 -0.72 -61.36
N ARG A 75 25.42 -1.61 -60.40
CA ARG A 75 26.56 -2.57 -60.33
C ARG A 75 27.90 -1.93 -59.93
N GLY A 76 28.76 -2.60 -59.15
CA GLY A 76 28.66 -3.92 -58.49
C GLY A 76 30.04 -4.37 -57.98
N GLY A 77 30.13 -5.37 -57.08
CA GLY A 77 31.43 -5.94 -56.66
C GLY A 77 31.46 -6.62 -55.29
N GLN A 78 31.48 -7.96 -55.29
CA GLN A 78 32.18 -8.83 -54.32
C GLN A 78 33.53 -9.27 -54.99
N PRO A 79 34.48 -10.04 -54.39
CA PRO A 79 34.40 -10.85 -53.15
C PRO A 79 35.66 -10.93 -52.23
N SER A 80 35.54 -11.74 -51.15
CA SER A 80 36.56 -12.56 -50.45
C SER A 80 37.79 -11.94 -49.72
N GLY A 81 38.10 -12.50 -48.54
CA GLY A 81 39.38 -12.33 -47.81
C GLY A 81 39.31 -12.75 -46.32
N ASP A 82 40.17 -13.69 -45.90
CA ASP A 82 40.13 -14.37 -44.58
C ASP A 82 40.97 -13.73 -43.45
N TYR A 83 40.87 -14.36 -42.26
CA TYR A 83 41.79 -14.37 -41.09
C TYR A 83 41.70 -13.30 -39.96
N HIS A 84 41.16 -13.78 -38.82
CA HIS A 84 41.72 -13.69 -37.45
C HIS A 84 42.14 -12.32 -36.86
N SER A 85 41.43 -11.88 -35.80
CA SER A 85 42.02 -11.69 -34.46
C SER A 85 41.02 -11.31 -33.35
N ARG A 86 41.43 -11.58 -32.10
CA ARG A 86 40.69 -11.27 -30.86
C ARG A 86 40.66 -9.76 -30.57
N GLY A 87 39.56 -9.24 -30.00
CA GLY A 87 39.60 -7.93 -29.33
C GLY A 87 38.25 -7.31 -28.95
N HIS A 88 38.22 -6.71 -27.76
CA HIS A 88 37.25 -5.72 -27.25
C HIS A 88 35.79 -6.12 -26.93
N GLN A 89 35.54 -6.20 -25.62
CA GLN A 89 34.69 -5.24 -24.89
C GLN A 89 33.85 -4.29 -25.74
N ARG A 90 32.51 -4.39 -25.66
CA ARG A 90 31.61 -3.23 -25.73
C ARG A 90 30.43 -3.44 -24.79
N GLY A 91 30.24 -2.51 -23.85
CA GLY A 91 29.19 -2.59 -22.85
C GLY A 91 27.82 -2.22 -23.41
N HIS A 92 26.80 -2.98 -23.03
CA HIS A 92 25.41 -2.58 -23.22
C HIS A 92 24.92 -1.74 -22.03
N ALA A 93 24.88 -0.43 -22.22
CA ALA A 93 24.23 0.50 -21.29
C ALA A 93 22.70 0.34 -21.37
N SER A 94 22.10 -0.30 -20.36
CA SER A 94 20.63 -0.43 -20.25
C SER A 94 20.02 0.75 -19.51
N ALA A 95 19.02 1.38 -20.13
CA ALA A 95 18.42 2.62 -19.63
C ALA A 95 17.31 2.35 -18.60
N THR A 96 17.50 2.82 -17.37
CA THR A 96 16.47 2.82 -16.30
C THR A 96 15.93 4.24 -16.03
N PRO A 97 14.61 4.46 -16.08
CA PRO A 97 13.98 5.74 -15.74
C PRO A 97 13.32 5.74 -14.34
N GLY A 98 13.43 6.87 -13.63
CA GLY A 98 12.47 7.34 -12.62
C GLY A 98 12.20 6.45 -11.39
N GLY A 99 12.73 6.83 -10.24
CA GLY A 99 12.30 6.24 -8.96
C GLY A 99 12.86 7.00 -7.76
N SER A 100 11.97 7.57 -6.94
CA SER A 100 12.30 8.11 -5.61
C SER A 100 12.48 6.99 -4.60
N PHE A 101 13.47 7.12 -3.71
CA PHE A 101 13.75 6.10 -2.73
C PHE A 101 12.67 6.00 -1.63
N THR A 102 12.01 4.84 -1.57
CA THR A 102 11.27 4.33 -0.41
C THR A 102 11.83 2.94 -0.10
N PRO A 103 12.07 2.59 1.18
CA PRO A 103 12.69 1.32 1.53
C PRO A 103 11.84 0.11 1.06
N PRO A 104 12.47 -1.01 0.67
CA PRO A 104 11.76 -2.21 0.23
C PRO A 104 11.03 -2.88 1.39
N SER A 105 9.77 -2.48 1.60
CA SER A 105 8.89 -3.13 2.58
C SER A 105 8.38 -4.46 2.02
N ALA A 106 8.54 -5.56 2.76
CA ALA A 106 8.04 -6.91 2.43
C ALA A 106 6.49 -7.04 2.39
N ARG A 107 5.76 -5.92 2.32
CA ARG A 107 4.35 -5.83 1.94
C ARG A 107 4.33 -5.26 0.51
N GLY A 108 4.05 -6.12 -0.48
CA GLY A 108 4.16 -5.78 -1.91
C GLY A 108 3.46 -4.47 -2.27
N ARG A 109 4.25 -3.42 -2.50
CA ARG A 109 3.74 -2.11 -2.90
C ARG A 109 3.40 -2.12 -4.38
N GLY A 110 2.16 -1.75 -4.72
CA GLY A 110 1.91 -1.19 -6.04
C GLY A 110 2.70 0.11 -6.15
N VAL A 111 3.75 0.12 -6.97
CA VAL A 111 4.58 1.30 -7.18
C VAL A 111 3.75 2.32 -7.97
N PHE A 112 3.29 3.38 -7.30
CA PHE A 112 2.77 4.57 -7.98
C PHE A 112 3.95 5.29 -8.63
N ASN A 113 4.27 4.89 -9.87
CA ASN A 113 5.46 5.37 -10.55
C ASN A 113 5.29 6.86 -10.92
N SER A 114 6.05 7.73 -10.27
CA SER A 114 6.07 9.17 -10.51
C SER A 114 6.89 9.52 -11.76
N GLY A 115 6.45 9.04 -12.91
CA GLY A 115 7.03 9.32 -14.22
C GLY A 115 5.94 9.29 -15.28
N GLY A 116 5.78 10.38 -16.04
CA GLY A 116 4.98 10.35 -17.26
C GLY A 116 5.75 9.62 -18.34
N PHE A 117 5.38 8.38 -18.63
CA PHE A 117 5.88 7.67 -19.80
C PHE A 117 4.95 7.99 -20.98
N VAL A 118 5.38 8.93 -21.85
CA VAL A 118 4.74 9.09 -23.15
C VAL A 118 5.18 7.89 -24.00
N PRO A 119 4.26 7.07 -24.56
CA PRO A 119 4.64 5.93 -25.37
C PRO A 119 5.40 6.39 -26.61
N ARG A 120 6.69 6.02 -26.71
CA ARG A 120 7.44 6.13 -27.97
C ARG A 120 7.40 4.79 -28.68
N SER A 121 6.56 4.71 -29.70
CA SER A 121 6.61 3.63 -30.69
C SER A 121 7.98 3.59 -31.36
N ARG A 122 8.76 2.52 -31.14
CA ARG A 122 9.79 1.98 -32.05
C ARG A 122 10.12 0.51 -31.70
N GLY A 123 9.94 -0.38 -32.69
CA GLY A 123 10.79 -1.58 -32.83
C GLY A 123 10.19 -2.94 -32.45
N ARG A 124 9.49 -3.58 -33.40
CA ARG A 124 9.21 -5.03 -33.53
C ARG A 124 9.25 -5.88 -32.24
N GLY A 125 8.12 -5.89 -31.56
CA GLY A 125 7.73 -6.84 -30.52
C GLY A 125 6.36 -6.41 -30.02
N GLY A 126 5.29 -7.04 -30.50
CA GLY A 126 3.92 -6.51 -30.39
C GLY A 126 3.41 -6.47 -28.95
N GLN A 127 3.61 -5.36 -28.24
CA GLN A 127 2.76 -5.03 -27.09
C GLN A 127 1.37 -4.62 -27.62
N PRO A 128 0.27 -5.10 -27.01
CA PRO A 128 -1.07 -4.62 -27.34
C PRO A 128 -1.16 -3.12 -27.05
N ASP A 129 -1.86 -2.40 -27.92
CA ASP A 129 -2.04 -0.95 -27.79
C ASP A 129 -2.83 -0.65 -26.51
N ALA A 130 -2.20 0.11 -25.60
CA ALA A 130 -2.78 0.48 -24.32
C ALA A 130 -4.00 1.41 -24.43
N SER A 131 -4.30 1.92 -25.63
CA SER A 131 -5.46 2.77 -25.93
C SER A 131 -6.67 2.02 -26.50
N GLN A 132 -6.76 0.70 -26.29
CA GLN A 132 -7.91 -0.10 -26.74
C GLN A 132 -8.93 -0.38 -25.64
N LEU A 133 -10.21 -0.26 -25.98
CA LEU A 133 -11.33 -0.63 -25.12
C LEU A 133 -11.44 -2.15 -24.95
N PHE A 134 -11.95 -2.57 -23.79
CA PHE A 134 -12.36 -3.95 -23.56
C PHE A 134 -13.80 -4.18 -24.05
N ALA A 135 -13.98 -5.23 -24.86
CA ALA A 135 -15.26 -5.58 -25.49
C ALA A 135 -15.90 -4.38 -26.22
N ALA A 136 -15.16 -3.83 -27.19
CA ALA A 136 -15.59 -2.65 -27.95
C ALA A 136 -16.83 -2.90 -28.82
N ASP A 137 -16.99 -4.13 -29.32
CA ASP A 137 -18.09 -4.55 -30.19
C ASP A 137 -19.35 -5.01 -29.41
N ASP A 138 -19.26 -5.11 -28.07
CA ASP A 138 -20.37 -5.38 -27.16
C ASP A 138 -20.92 -4.04 -26.63
N PRO A 139 -22.19 -3.68 -26.89
CA PRO A 139 -22.78 -2.46 -26.36
C PRO A 139 -22.81 -2.45 -24.83
N ALA A 140 -22.28 -1.39 -24.22
CA ALA A 140 -22.42 -1.18 -22.79
C ALA A 140 -23.85 -0.73 -22.47
N ILE A 141 -24.63 -1.61 -21.84
CA ILE A 141 -25.98 -1.34 -21.35
C ILE A 141 -25.95 -1.53 -19.84
N ALA A 142 -26.36 -0.52 -19.07
CA ALA A 142 -26.37 -0.59 -17.60
C ALA A 142 -27.22 -1.77 -17.09
N ASP A 143 -26.75 -2.46 -16.04
CA ASP A 143 -27.46 -3.62 -15.48
C ASP A 143 -28.91 -3.25 -15.07
N ALA A 144 -29.90 -4.02 -15.55
CA ALA A 144 -31.32 -3.76 -15.30
C ALA A 144 -31.68 -3.72 -13.79
N ARG A 145 -30.97 -4.49 -12.95
CA ARG A 145 -31.10 -4.49 -11.48
C ARG A 145 -30.91 -3.10 -10.84
N LEU A 146 -30.31 -2.14 -11.54
CA LEU A 146 -30.03 -0.80 -11.02
C LEU A 146 -31.18 0.19 -11.24
N ALA A 147 -32.24 -0.21 -11.97
CA ALA A 147 -33.37 0.66 -12.28
C ALA A 147 -34.04 1.24 -11.01
N SER A 148 -34.29 0.38 -10.01
CA SER A 148 -34.92 0.74 -8.73
C SER A 148 -33.94 1.23 -7.65
N HIS A 149 -32.66 1.45 -7.98
CA HIS A 149 -31.66 1.84 -6.98
C HIS A 149 -31.96 3.21 -6.37
N ASN A 150 -32.49 4.15 -7.14
CA ASN A 150 -32.90 5.46 -6.61
C ASN A 150 -34.05 5.30 -5.61
N ASP A 151 -35.05 4.49 -5.94
CA ASP A 151 -36.25 4.25 -5.13
C ASP A 151 -35.87 3.68 -3.75
N LEU A 152 -34.86 2.79 -3.68
CA LEU A 152 -34.32 2.30 -2.42
C LEU A 152 -33.74 3.45 -1.56
N LEU A 153 -32.92 4.31 -2.17
CA LEU A 153 -32.27 5.43 -1.46
C LEU A 153 -33.27 6.50 -1.01
N GLU A 154 -34.33 6.72 -1.77
CA GLU A 154 -35.46 7.56 -1.35
C GLU A 154 -36.22 6.92 -0.19
N GLY A 155 -36.44 5.60 -0.23
CA GLY A 155 -37.00 4.84 0.90
C GLY A 155 -36.15 4.95 2.18
N PHE A 156 -34.83 4.92 2.06
CA PHE A 156 -33.93 5.14 3.19
C PHE A 156 -34.02 6.53 3.81
N ALA A 157 -34.36 7.58 3.06
CA ALA A 157 -34.54 8.92 3.61
C ALA A 157 -35.71 9.00 4.62
N ALA A 158 -36.70 8.10 4.53
CA ALA A 158 -37.77 7.96 5.52
C ALA A 158 -37.34 7.21 6.80
N ILE A 159 -36.24 6.45 6.75
CA ILE A 159 -35.73 5.67 7.89
C ILE A 159 -34.86 6.59 8.76
N LYS A 160 -35.25 6.77 10.03
CA LYS A 160 -34.42 7.49 11.01
C LYS A 160 -33.12 6.73 11.31
N SER A 161 -32.03 7.07 10.62
CA SER A 161 -30.67 6.68 11.00
C SER A 161 -30.03 7.73 11.91
N GLY A 162 -29.29 7.28 12.93
CA GLY A 162 -28.35 8.13 13.64
C GLY A 162 -27.10 8.44 12.79
N PRO A 163 -26.14 9.20 13.34
CA PRO A 163 -24.89 9.53 12.64
C PRO A 163 -23.94 8.34 12.49
N GLU A 164 -24.13 7.25 13.24
CA GLU A 164 -23.32 6.03 13.16
C GLU A 164 -23.81 5.10 12.05
N LEU A 165 -22.91 4.70 11.15
CA LEU A 165 -23.23 3.92 9.94
C LEU A 165 -24.49 4.47 9.23
N PRO A 166 -24.42 5.73 8.77
CA PRO A 166 -25.54 6.39 8.12
C PRO A 166 -25.95 5.59 6.88
N LEU A 167 -27.26 5.51 6.62
CA LEU A 167 -27.75 4.94 5.37
C LEU A 167 -27.25 5.80 4.19
N PRO A 168 -27.03 5.21 3.01
CA PRO A 168 -26.62 5.98 1.85
C PRO A 168 -27.68 7.06 1.55
N PRO A 169 -27.28 8.35 1.44
CA PRO A 169 -28.17 9.40 0.95
C PRO A 169 -28.43 9.18 -0.56
N PRO A 170 -29.32 9.96 -1.19
CA PRO A 170 -29.49 9.94 -2.64
C PRO A 170 -28.14 10.01 -3.37
N SER A 171 -28.01 9.23 -4.45
CA SER A 171 -26.76 9.14 -5.22
C SER A 171 -26.33 10.50 -5.75
N GLY A 172 -25.04 10.65 -6.05
CA GLY A 172 -24.54 11.87 -6.66
C GLY A 172 -25.09 12.06 -8.07
N THR A 173 -25.20 13.33 -8.47
CA THR A 173 -25.72 13.82 -9.74
C THR A 173 -24.71 14.69 -10.50
N LEU A 174 -23.65 15.14 -9.83
CA LEU A 174 -22.64 16.01 -10.44
C LEU A 174 -21.67 15.23 -11.33
N GLY A 175 -21.34 15.80 -12.48
CA GLY A 175 -20.34 15.27 -13.41
C GLY A 175 -20.91 14.96 -14.79
N THR A 176 -20.09 14.34 -15.64
CA THR A 176 -20.53 13.75 -16.91
C THR A 176 -20.84 12.28 -16.69
N ASP A 177 -22.09 11.87 -16.91
CA ASP A 177 -22.49 10.45 -16.84
C ASP A 177 -21.72 9.61 -17.86
N ILE A 178 -21.28 8.43 -17.43
CA ILE A 178 -20.58 7.43 -18.24
C ILE A 178 -21.00 6.02 -17.85
N LEU A 179 -20.81 5.05 -18.75
CA LEU A 179 -20.91 3.63 -18.43
C LEU A 179 -19.51 3.02 -18.25
N LEU A 180 -19.44 2.00 -17.38
CA LEU A 180 -18.20 1.34 -17.01
C LEU A 180 -18.46 -0.17 -16.88
N ARG A 181 -17.57 -0.98 -17.45
CA ARG A 181 -17.49 -2.40 -17.07
C ARG A 181 -16.72 -2.52 -15.76
N THR A 182 -17.06 -3.49 -14.91
CA THR A 182 -16.32 -3.79 -13.69
C THR A 182 -15.97 -5.28 -13.58
N ASN A 183 -14.92 -5.61 -12.85
CA ASN A 183 -14.52 -7.00 -12.57
C ASN A 183 -15.35 -7.66 -11.46
N LEU A 184 -16.59 -7.20 -11.31
CA LEU A 184 -17.64 -7.87 -10.55
C LEU A 184 -18.52 -8.61 -11.55
N LEU A 185 -18.76 -9.88 -11.29
CA LEU A 185 -19.53 -10.78 -12.14
C LEU A 185 -20.72 -11.30 -11.33
N PRO A 186 -21.96 -11.26 -11.88
CA PRO A 186 -23.14 -11.73 -11.17
C PRO A 186 -22.98 -13.18 -10.69
N THR A 187 -23.31 -13.42 -9.43
CA THR A 187 -23.36 -14.75 -8.82
C THR A 187 -24.79 -15.06 -8.40
N ASN A 188 -25.38 -16.06 -9.04
CA ASN A 188 -26.71 -16.56 -8.74
C ASN A 188 -26.60 -17.81 -7.86
N PHE A 189 -27.61 -18.06 -7.03
CA PHE A 189 -27.68 -19.21 -6.11
C PHE A 189 -29.15 -19.58 -5.88
N ASP A 190 -29.49 -20.85 -6.10
CA ASP A 190 -30.89 -21.30 -6.20
C ASP A 190 -31.37 -22.14 -5.01
N VAL A 191 -30.45 -22.68 -4.21
CA VAL A 191 -30.76 -23.48 -3.01
C VAL A 191 -31.25 -22.60 -1.87
N LYS A 192 -32.28 -23.09 -1.15
CA LYS A 192 -32.94 -22.36 -0.04
C LYS A 192 -32.07 -22.23 1.21
N THR A 193 -31.45 -23.32 1.64
CA THR A 193 -30.76 -23.40 2.94
C THR A 193 -29.41 -24.08 2.76
N TYR A 194 -28.36 -23.53 3.37
CA TYR A 194 -27.08 -24.22 3.53
C TYR A 194 -26.84 -24.62 4.99
N PHE A 195 -26.28 -25.80 5.20
CA PHE A 195 -25.95 -26.33 6.53
C PHE A 195 -24.45 -26.16 6.78
N ASP A 196 -24.09 -25.36 7.78
CA ASP A 196 -22.70 -25.01 8.12
C ASP A 196 -22.19 -25.83 9.31
N TYR A 197 -21.20 -26.69 9.07
CA TYR A 197 -20.65 -27.64 10.05
C TYR A 197 -19.22 -27.29 10.46
N GLU A 198 -18.94 -27.35 11.76
CA GLU A 198 -17.58 -27.53 12.28
C GLU A 198 -17.21 -29.02 12.21
N LEU A 199 -16.03 -29.30 11.66
CA LEU A 199 -15.45 -30.65 11.65
C LEU A 199 -14.45 -30.80 12.79
N LYS A 200 -14.73 -31.73 13.70
CA LYS A 200 -13.87 -32.04 14.86
C LYS A 200 -13.14 -33.36 14.61
N LEU A 201 -11.87 -33.25 14.20
CA LEU A 201 -11.01 -34.39 13.87
C LEU A 201 -10.24 -34.88 15.11
N GLN A 202 -10.43 -36.15 15.48
CA GLN A 202 -9.80 -36.79 16.64
C GLN A 202 -8.92 -37.98 16.23
N PRO A 203 -7.73 -38.18 16.82
CA PRO A 203 -7.11 -37.36 17.86
C PRO A 203 -6.44 -36.11 17.25
N ALA A 204 -6.84 -34.92 17.72
CA ALA A 204 -6.34 -33.64 17.20
C ALA A 204 -4.81 -33.46 17.36
N LYS A 205 -4.20 -34.15 18.33
CA LYS A 205 -2.75 -34.10 18.60
C LYS A 205 -1.96 -34.78 17.48
N GLY A 206 -1.34 -33.95 16.63
CA GLY A 206 -0.48 -34.40 15.53
C GLY A 206 -1.08 -34.24 14.12
N LEU A 207 -2.37 -33.89 14.04
CA LEU A 207 -3.06 -33.55 12.78
C LEU A 207 -2.69 -32.15 12.29
N VAL A 208 -1.56 -32.07 11.58
CA VAL A 208 -1.15 -30.90 10.80
C VAL A 208 -2.07 -30.70 9.58
N ALA A 209 -2.10 -29.49 9.02
CA ALA A 209 -3.03 -29.12 7.94
C ALA A 209 -3.03 -30.10 6.74
N GLU A 210 -1.87 -30.61 6.34
CA GLU A 210 -1.77 -31.59 5.24
C GLU A 210 -2.43 -32.94 5.59
N ARG A 211 -2.28 -33.41 6.83
CA ARG A 211 -2.97 -34.65 7.29
C ARG A 211 -4.46 -34.42 7.51
N LYS A 212 -4.91 -33.20 7.84
CA LYS A 212 -6.34 -32.85 7.85
C LYS A 212 -6.93 -32.87 6.43
N ALA A 213 -6.27 -32.23 5.48
CA ALA A 213 -6.67 -32.25 4.07
C ALA A 213 -6.74 -33.69 3.55
N GLN A 214 -5.71 -34.52 3.83
CA GLN A 214 -5.70 -35.95 3.47
C GLN A 214 -6.86 -36.72 4.13
N ALA A 215 -7.18 -36.46 5.41
CA ALA A 215 -8.29 -37.12 6.09
C ALA A 215 -9.64 -36.76 5.43
N LEU A 216 -9.81 -35.51 4.97
CA LEU A 216 -11.01 -35.08 4.26
C LEU A 216 -11.07 -35.61 2.82
N SER A 217 -9.94 -35.80 2.13
CA SER A 217 -9.91 -36.52 0.85
C SER A 217 -10.27 -38.00 1.00
N LEU A 218 -9.92 -38.64 2.12
CA LEU A 218 -10.37 -40.01 2.42
C LEU A 218 -11.84 -40.05 2.83
N LEU A 219 -12.36 -38.98 3.45
CA LEU A 219 -13.79 -38.83 3.75
C LEU A 219 -14.61 -38.75 2.45
N GLU A 220 -14.19 -37.94 1.46
CA GLU A 220 -14.82 -37.88 0.13
C GLU A 220 -14.86 -39.26 -0.57
N ALA A 221 -14.00 -40.21 -0.19
CA ALA A 221 -13.95 -41.58 -0.73
C ALA A 221 -14.60 -42.64 0.17
N HIS A 222 -15.17 -42.27 1.33
CA HIS A 222 -15.73 -43.22 2.30
C HIS A 222 -17.15 -43.67 1.91
N SER A 223 -17.47 -44.96 2.05
CA SER A 223 -18.79 -45.52 1.72
C SER A 223 -19.94 -44.76 2.37
N ASP A 224 -19.82 -44.51 3.68
CA ASP A 224 -20.86 -43.90 4.49
C ASP A 224 -21.03 -42.39 4.20
N PHE A 225 -20.07 -41.80 3.48
CA PHE A 225 -20.11 -40.41 3.02
C PHE A 225 -20.52 -40.28 1.55
N ALA A 226 -20.50 -41.38 0.78
CA ALA A 226 -20.82 -41.39 -0.65
C ALA A 226 -22.15 -40.68 -1.03
N PRO A 227 -23.25 -40.74 -0.24
CA PRO A 227 -24.47 -40.00 -0.54
C PRO A 227 -24.30 -38.47 -0.55
N PHE A 228 -23.29 -37.93 0.14
CA PHE A 228 -23.03 -36.50 0.29
C PHE A 228 -21.90 -35.99 -0.62
N VAL A 229 -21.22 -36.87 -1.37
CA VAL A 229 -20.19 -36.49 -2.33
C VAL A 229 -20.80 -35.61 -3.42
N GLY A 230 -20.10 -34.51 -3.76
CA GLY A 230 -20.63 -33.47 -4.65
C GLY A 230 -21.64 -32.52 -3.99
N GLN A 231 -22.31 -32.91 -2.91
CA GLN A 231 -23.27 -32.08 -2.16
C GLN A 231 -22.63 -31.26 -1.02
N VAL A 232 -21.30 -31.28 -0.91
CA VAL A 232 -20.54 -30.62 0.17
C VAL A 232 -19.36 -29.79 -0.35
N ALA A 233 -18.95 -28.78 0.44
CA ALA A 233 -17.77 -27.97 0.21
C ALA A 233 -17.01 -27.73 1.52
N HIS A 234 -15.77 -28.23 1.64
CA HIS A 234 -14.97 -28.13 2.87
C HIS A 234 -13.70 -27.28 2.75
N ASP A 235 -13.25 -26.69 3.86
CA ASP A 235 -12.07 -25.82 3.88
C ASP A 235 -10.72 -26.55 3.89
N GLY A 236 -10.73 -27.89 3.94
CA GLY A 236 -9.54 -28.73 4.05
C GLY A 236 -8.99 -28.83 5.49
N SER A 237 -9.73 -28.36 6.50
CA SER A 237 -9.28 -28.33 7.90
C SER A 237 -10.39 -28.63 8.91
N GLN A 238 -11.38 -27.74 9.06
CA GLN A 238 -12.33 -27.73 10.19
C GLN A 238 -13.73 -27.19 9.84
N ARG A 239 -14.02 -26.83 8.59
CA ARG A 239 -15.36 -26.35 8.20
C ARG A 239 -15.84 -27.03 6.93
N LEU A 240 -17.12 -27.39 6.91
CA LEU A 240 -17.81 -27.97 5.77
C LEU A 240 -19.19 -27.33 5.65
N ILE A 241 -19.57 -26.95 4.43
CA ILE A 241 -20.96 -26.60 4.10
C ILE A 241 -21.58 -27.77 3.35
N SER A 242 -22.87 -28.03 3.56
CA SER A 242 -23.67 -29.01 2.83
C SER A 242 -24.99 -28.40 2.35
N VAL A 243 -25.53 -28.88 1.23
CA VAL A 243 -26.93 -28.58 0.83
C VAL A 243 -27.95 -29.53 1.45
N ALA A 244 -27.51 -30.74 1.84
CA ALA A 244 -28.32 -31.71 2.55
C ALA A 244 -27.96 -31.70 4.04
N LYS A 245 -28.96 -31.74 4.92
CA LYS A 245 -28.72 -31.88 6.36
C LYS A 245 -28.14 -33.27 6.62
N LEU A 246 -26.90 -33.31 7.10
CA LEU A 246 -26.22 -34.54 7.52
C LEU A 246 -26.93 -35.13 8.75
N PRO A 247 -26.81 -36.44 9.00
CA PRO A 247 -27.34 -37.07 10.20
C PRO A 247 -26.78 -36.42 11.49
N ASP A 248 -27.49 -36.61 12.61
CA ASP A 248 -27.03 -36.15 13.93
C ASP A 248 -27.42 -37.20 14.99
N PRO A 249 -26.47 -37.82 15.70
CA PRO A 249 -25.02 -37.66 15.56
C PRO A 249 -24.47 -38.31 14.28
N PHE A 250 -23.42 -37.71 13.71
CA PHE A 250 -22.68 -38.27 12.58
C PHE A 250 -21.17 -38.17 12.80
N ALA A 251 -20.47 -39.28 12.62
CA ALA A 251 -19.02 -39.36 12.69
C ALA A 251 -18.51 -40.49 11.79
N ILE A 252 -17.40 -40.25 11.08
CA ILE A 252 -16.76 -41.23 10.18
C ILE A 252 -15.30 -41.40 10.58
N ILE A 253 -14.80 -42.64 10.55
CA ILE A 253 -13.40 -42.96 10.88
C ILE A 253 -12.63 -43.27 9.60
N VAL A 254 -11.65 -42.44 9.27
CA VAL A 254 -10.74 -42.65 8.13
C VAL A 254 -9.36 -43.09 8.60
N GLN A 255 -8.69 -43.96 7.84
CA GLN A 255 -7.34 -44.41 8.15
C GLN A 255 -6.30 -43.66 7.31
N LEU A 256 -5.51 -42.80 7.95
CA LEU A 256 -4.37 -42.14 7.30
C LEU A 256 -3.19 -43.10 7.16
N ASN A 257 -2.66 -43.22 5.95
CA ASN A 257 -1.43 -43.96 5.68
C ASN A 257 -0.23 -43.42 6.48
N GLY A 258 0.72 -44.31 6.76
CA GLY A 258 1.99 -43.94 7.38
C GLY A 258 2.88 -43.09 6.47
N GLN A 259 3.71 -42.24 7.06
CA GLN A 259 4.69 -41.43 6.32
C GLN A 259 5.92 -41.17 7.21
N GLY A 260 7.09 -41.65 6.77
CA GLY A 260 8.28 -41.75 7.61
C GLY A 260 8.06 -42.67 8.82
N ASP A 261 8.61 -42.30 9.98
CA ASP A 261 8.56 -43.10 11.21
C ASP A 261 7.17 -43.16 11.91
N ARG A 262 6.09 -42.74 11.22
CA ARG A 262 4.72 -42.78 11.75
C ARG A 262 3.91 -43.84 11.02
N GLY A 263 3.42 -44.82 11.76
CA GLY A 263 2.48 -45.84 11.25
C GLY A 263 1.11 -45.27 10.87
N ALA A 264 0.22 -46.16 10.42
CA ALA A 264 -1.16 -45.81 10.10
C ALA A 264 -1.89 -45.19 11.31
N GLN A 265 -2.76 -44.21 11.05
CA GLN A 265 -3.48 -43.47 12.09
C GLN A 265 -4.96 -43.39 11.74
N ASN A 266 -5.81 -43.98 12.57
CA ASN A 266 -7.26 -43.77 12.49
C ASN A 266 -7.60 -42.36 12.99
N VAL A 267 -8.48 -41.68 12.25
CA VAL A 267 -8.98 -40.33 12.55
C VAL A 267 -10.50 -40.36 12.49
N SER A 268 -11.15 -40.13 13.64
CA SER A 268 -12.58 -39.86 13.71
C SER A 268 -12.85 -38.42 13.28
N ILE A 269 -13.85 -38.22 12.44
CA ILE A 269 -14.31 -36.92 11.95
C ILE A 269 -15.75 -36.74 12.42
N GLU A 270 -15.96 -35.94 13.46
CA GLU A 270 -17.28 -35.58 13.96
C GLU A 270 -17.81 -34.32 13.25
N PHE A 271 -19.09 -34.33 12.87
CA PHE A 271 -19.77 -33.23 12.20
C PHE A 271 -20.68 -32.49 13.18
N ILE A 272 -20.42 -31.19 13.42
CA ILE A 272 -21.17 -30.40 14.40
C ILE A 272 -21.85 -29.23 13.69
N LEU A 273 -23.17 -29.28 13.54
CA LEU A 273 -23.95 -28.20 12.93
C LEU A 273 -23.81 -26.91 13.75
N LYS A 274 -23.57 -25.78 13.06
CA LYS A 274 -23.44 -24.45 13.66
C LYS A 274 -24.55 -23.51 13.21
N HIS A 275 -24.86 -23.51 11.92
CA HIS A 275 -25.83 -22.59 11.33
C HIS A 275 -26.66 -23.32 10.27
N GLU A 276 -27.95 -23.00 10.22
CA GLU A 276 -28.81 -23.21 9.07
C GLU A 276 -28.97 -21.84 8.39
N LEU A 277 -28.40 -21.71 7.19
CA LEU A 277 -28.24 -20.44 6.49
C LEU A 277 -29.35 -20.30 5.44
N GLU A 278 -30.44 -19.63 5.81
CA GLU A 278 -31.56 -19.32 4.91
C GLU A 278 -31.15 -18.29 3.85
N MET A 279 -30.86 -18.75 2.63
CA MET A 279 -30.23 -17.96 1.58
C MET A 279 -31.10 -16.80 1.06
N ASP A 280 -32.41 -16.83 1.33
CA ASP A 280 -33.31 -15.69 1.12
C ASP A 280 -32.86 -14.43 1.89
N VAL A 281 -32.28 -14.60 3.09
CA VAL A 281 -31.71 -13.48 3.88
C VAL A 281 -30.62 -12.76 3.09
N MET A 282 -29.81 -13.47 2.32
CA MET A 282 -28.76 -12.89 1.48
C MET A 282 -29.35 -12.10 0.29
N ARG A 283 -30.48 -12.55 -0.27
CA ARG A 283 -31.20 -11.83 -1.34
C ARG A 283 -31.83 -10.54 -0.80
N ARG A 284 -32.66 -10.64 0.24
CA ARG A 284 -33.30 -9.47 0.87
C ARG A 284 -32.28 -8.45 1.40
N TYR A 285 -31.15 -8.90 1.94
CA TYR A 285 -30.04 -7.99 2.28
C TYR A 285 -29.52 -7.24 1.05
N ALA A 286 -29.25 -7.94 -0.06
CA ALA A 286 -28.75 -7.32 -1.29
C ALA A 286 -29.77 -6.34 -1.88
N ASP A 287 -31.07 -6.66 -1.82
CA ASP A 287 -32.16 -5.78 -2.26
C ASP A 287 -32.37 -4.54 -1.35
N GLY A 288 -31.70 -4.49 -0.19
CA GLY A 288 -31.78 -3.37 0.75
C GLY A 288 -32.99 -3.41 1.69
N ASP A 289 -33.59 -4.59 1.93
CA ASP A 289 -34.68 -4.78 2.89
C ASP A 289 -34.28 -4.20 4.27
N ALA A 290 -35.02 -3.19 4.72
CA ALA A 290 -34.76 -2.51 6.00
C ALA A 290 -34.75 -3.49 7.21
N ALA A 291 -35.46 -4.62 7.14
CA ALA A 291 -35.44 -5.66 8.17
C ALA A 291 -34.11 -6.44 8.21
N CYS A 292 -33.33 -6.45 7.12
CA CYS A 292 -31.99 -7.03 7.05
C CYS A 292 -30.88 -6.07 7.54
N ARG A 293 -31.20 -4.82 7.88
CA ARG A 293 -30.20 -3.85 8.37
C ARG A 293 -29.57 -4.32 9.68
N GLY A 294 -28.27 -4.62 9.63
CA GLY A 294 -27.49 -5.07 10.80
C GLY A 294 -27.46 -6.58 11.01
N VAL A 295 -28.04 -7.38 10.10
CA VAL A 295 -27.84 -8.84 10.07
C VAL A 295 -26.37 -9.15 9.74
N ASP A 296 -25.76 -10.11 10.46
CA ASP A 296 -24.43 -10.61 10.11
C ASP A 296 -24.51 -11.57 8.91
N ILE A 297 -24.17 -11.05 7.74
CA ILE A 297 -24.10 -11.81 6.48
C ILE A 297 -22.76 -12.52 6.27
N GLN A 298 -21.76 -12.35 7.16
CA GLN A 298 -20.43 -12.94 6.98
C GLN A 298 -20.42 -14.48 6.91
N PRO A 299 -21.31 -15.23 7.63
CA PRO A 299 -21.45 -16.67 7.45
C PRO A 299 -21.87 -17.05 6.02
N TYR A 300 -22.85 -16.34 5.45
CA TYR A 300 -23.40 -16.55 4.11
C TYR A 300 -22.37 -16.28 3.01
N ILE A 301 -21.72 -15.11 3.05
CA ILE A 301 -20.61 -14.76 2.13
C ILE A 301 -19.53 -15.84 2.20
N SER A 302 -19.17 -16.27 3.41
CA SER A 302 -18.10 -17.26 3.58
C SER A 302 -18.50 -18.68 3.16
N ALA A 303 -19.78 -19.04 3.18
CA ALA A 303 -20.28 -20.30 2.67
C ALA A 303 -20.21 -20.32 1.13
N LEU A 304 -20.80 -19.31 0.47
CA LEU A 304 -20.72 -19.14 -0.99
C LEU A 304 -19.26 -19.07 -1.48
N GLN A 305 -18.38 -18.38 -0.74
CA GLN A 305 -16.96 -18.29 -1.09
C GLN A 305 -16.23 -19.64 -0.90
N LEU A 306 -16.68 -20.51 0.03
CA LEU A 306 -16.08 -21.83 0.19
C LEU A 306 -16.50 -22.80 -0.93
N VAL A 307 -17.74 -22.69 -1.39
CA VAL A 307 -18.29 -23.44 -2.54
C VAL A 307 -17.56 -23.06 -3.83
N SER A 308 -17.59 -21.77 -4.21
CA SER A 308 -17.00 -21.25 -5.45
C SER A 308 -15.47 -21.35 -5.53
N GLN A 309 -14.79 -21.76 -4.46
CA GLN A 309 -13.34 -21.94 -4.43
C GLN A 309 -12.90 -23.41 -4.43
N GLN A 310 -13.82 -24.39 -4.46
CA GLN A 310 -13.44 -25.81 -4.40
C GLN A 310 -12.52 -26.24 -5.54
N HIS A 311 -12.88 -25.92 -6.79
CA HIS A 311 -12.06 -26.27 -7.96
C HIS A 311 -10.66 -25.63 -7.87
N ALA A 312 -10.61 -24.31 -7.66
CA ALA A 312 -9.35 -23.57 -7.51
C ALA A 312 -8.45 -24.07 -6.36
N ARG A 313 -9.05 -24.62 -5.29
CA ARG A 313 -8.34 -25.27 -4.16
C ARG A 313 -7.75 -26.64 -4.53
N LYS A 314 -8.41 -27.42 -5.40
CA LYS A 314 -7.91 -28.72 -5.86
C LYS A 314 -6.85 -28.57 -6.96
N MET A 315 -7.00 -27.58 -7.86
CA MET A 315 -6.13 -27.38 -9.03
C MET A 315 -4.98 -26.37 -8.83
N GLY A 316 -5.04 -25.49 -7.83
CA GLY A 316 -4.13 -24.36 -7.67
C GLY A 316 -3.53 -24.20 -6.27
N VAL A 317 -2.43 -23.45 -6.18
CA VAL A 317 -1.79 -23.14 -4.90
C VAL A 317 -2.41 -21.89 -4.29
N ARG A 318 -3.10 -22.08 -3.16
CA ARG A 318 -3.70 -21.01 -2.37
C ARG A 318 -2.63 -20.21 -1.63
N ILE A 319 -2.55 -18.89 -1.90
CA ILE A 319 -1.71 -17.94 -1.16
C ILE A 319 -2.58 -16.81 -0.62
N GLY A 320 -2.34 -16.44 0.65
CA GLY A 320 -3.09 -15.41 1.37
C GLY A 320 -3.92 -15.97 2.52
N ARG A 321 -4.62 -15.09 3.22
CA ARG A 321 -5.63 -15.42 4.24
C ARG A 321 -6.93 -14.71 3.86
N ASP A 322 -8.05 -15.33 4.19
CA ASP A 322 -9.39 -14.72 4.21
C ASP A 322 -9.69 -13.87 2.95
N SER A 323 -10.03 -12.59 3.11
CA SER A 323 -10.38 -11.63 2.06
C SER A 323 -9.23 -11.19 1.14
N GLN A 324 -8.06 -11.83 1.23
CA GLN A 324 -6.90 -11.64 0.33
C GLN A 324 -6.47 -12.97 -0.33
N THR A 325 -7.35 -13.98 -0.33
CA THR A 325 -7.09 -15.29 -0.95
C THR A 325 -6.86 -15.14 -2.46
N ARG A 326 -5.78 -15.76 -2.95
CA ARG A 326 -5.46 -15.92 -4.37
C ARG A 326 -5.09 -17.35 -4.66
N PHE A 327 -5.41 -17.82 -5.86
CA PHE A 327 -5.00 -19.13 -6.37
C PHE A 327 -4.02 -18.93 -7.53
N PHE A 328 -2.92 -19.67 -7.49
CA PHE A 328 -1.83 -19.58 -8.47
C PHE A 328 -1.60 -20.94 -9.11
N PHE A 329 -1.31 -20.93 -10.41
CA PHE A 329 -1.30 -22.13 -11.23
C PHE A 329 -0.04 -22.12 -12.10
N ARG A 330 0.67 -23.26 -12.15
CA ARG A 330 1.92 -23.39 -12.93
C ARG A 330 1.63 -23.26 -14.43
N SER A 331 0.67 -24.05 -14.89
CA SER A 331 0.00 -23.92 -16.19
C SER A 331 -1.24 -24.82 -16.20
N LEU A 332 -2.36 -24.34 -16.74
CA LEU A 332 -3.48 -25.18 -17.23
C LEU A 332 -3.70 -24.97 -18.74
N THR A 333 -2.94 -24.07 -19.38
CA THR A 333 -3.23 -23.52 -20.72
C THR A 333 -1.94 -23.33 -21.53
N GLU A 334 -1.15 -24.40 -21.68
CA GLU A 334 0.10 -24.53 -22.48
C GLU A 334 1.25 -23.51 -22.25
N ARG A 335 1.01 -22.40 -21.54
CA ARG A 335 1.98 -21.34 -21.31
C ARG A 335 3.00 -21.75 -20.26
N SER A 336 4.28 -21.57 -20.56
CA SER A 336 5.36 -21.74 -19.60
C SER A 336 5.30 -20.72 -18.44
N PRO A 337 5.80 -21.08 -17.24
CA PRO A 337 6.08 -20.13 -16.16
C PRO A 337 7.00 -18.99 -16.60
N ILE A 338 6.88 -17.84 -15.94
CA ILE A 338 7.76 -16.69 -16.20
C ILE A 338 9.07 -16.92 -15.44
N LEU A 339 10.19 -17.18 -16.12
CA LEU A 339 11.48 -17.34 -15.45
C LEU A 339 11.90 -16.02 -14.77
N LEU A 340 12.27 -16.09 -13.49
CA LEU A 340 12.72 -14.94 -12.70
C LEU A 340 14.23 -14.88 -12.51
N GLY A 341 14.91 -16.01 -12.70
CA GLY A 341 16.30 -16.19 -12.31
C GLY A 341 16.46 -16.80 -10.90
N GLY A 342 17.69 -17.13 -10.52
CA GLY A 342 18.04 -17.52 -9.15
C GLY A 342 17.31 -18.77 -8.62
N GLY A 343 16.96 -19.73 -9.48
CA GLY A 343 16.16 -20.91 -9.12
C GLY A 343 14.66 -20.64 -8.93
N LEU A 344 14.16 -19.49 -9.39
CA LEU A 344 12.77 -19.05 -9.23
C LEU A 344 12.02 -18.86 -10.57
N GLU A 345 10.73 -19.14 -10.54
CA GLU A 345 9.77 -18.88 -11.60
C GLU A 345 8.54 -18.13 -11.04
N ALA A 346 7.78 -17.45 -11.88
CA ALA A 346 6.57 -16.69 -11.53
C ALA A 346 5.34 -17.31 -12.17
N TRP A 347 4.33 -17.57 -11.34
CA TRP A 347 3.06 -18.18 -11.74
C TRP A 347 1.98 -17.11 -11.85
N ARG A 348 1.07 -17.30 -12.81
CA ARG A 348 -0.14 -16.50 -12.94
C ARG A 348 -1.21 -17.05 -12.00
N GLY A 349 -2.15 -16.20 -11.64
CA GLY A 349 -3.20 -16.55 -10.70
C GLY A 349 -4.26 -15.47 -10.60
N PHE A 350 -5.29 -15.77 -9.81
CA PHE A 350 -6.45 -14.90 -9.66
C PHE A 350 -6.79 -14.73 -8.18
N PHE A 351 -7.06 -13.48 -7.81
CA PHE A 351 -7.87 -13.17 -6.64
C PHE A 351 -9.33 -13.50 -6.93
N THR A 352 -10.05 -14.05 -5.96
CA THR A 352 -11.50 -14.21 -5.98
C THR A 352 -12.10 -13.95 -4.59
N SER A 353 -13.21 -13.20 -4.53
CA SER A 353 -14.04 -13.04 -3.33
C SER A 353 -15.49 -12.77 -3.71
N ILE A 354 -16.43 -13.28 -2.92
CA ILE A 354 -17.86 -12.96 -3.05
C ILE A 354 -18.21 -11.74 -2.19
N ARG A 355 -19.10 -10.89 -2.68
CA ARG A 355 -19.58 -9.66 -2.04
C ARG A 355 -21.06 -9.42 -2.33
N PRO A 356 -21.86 -8.91 -1.38
CA PRO A 356 -23.12 -8.27 -1.74
C PRO A 356 -22.85 -7.00 -2.55
N THR A 357 -23.78 -6.69 -3.45
CA THR A 357 -24.00 -5.35 -4.01
C THR A 357 -25.52 -5.14 -4.10
N TYR A 358 -25.98 -3.92 -4.37
CA TYR A 358 -27.41 -3.69 -4.56
C TYR A 358 -28.05 -4.66 -5.58
N SER A 359 -29.09 -5.36 -5.11
CA SER A 359 -29.91 -6.37 -5.80
C SER A 359 -29.12 -7.49 -6.52
N GLN A 360 -27.86 -7.74 -6.13
CA GLN A 360 -27.07 -8.85 -6.69
C GLN A 360 -25.87 -9.21 -5.82
N VAL A 361 -25.66 -10.51 -5.59
CA VAL A 361 -24.39 -11.03 -5.05
C VAL A 361 -23.39 -11.19 -6.19
N MET A 362 -22.16 -10.71 -5.99
CA MET A 362 -21.14 -10.58 -7.03
C MET A 362 -19.85 -11.36 -6.68
N THR A 363 -19.26 -12.03 -7.65
CA THR A 363 -17.88 -12.54 -7.57
C THR A 363 -16.92 -11.49 -8.13
N ASN A 364 -15.97 -11.04 -7.30
CA ASN A 364 -14.89 -10.11 -7.69
C ASN A 364 -13.64 -10.91 -8.10
N ILE A 365 -13.20 -10.80 -9.36
CA ILE A 365 -12.02 -11.52 -9.88
C ILE A 365 -10.95 -10.52 -10.31
N ASN A 366 -9.69 -10.68 -9.88
CA ASN A 366 -8.59 -9.80 -10.30
C ASN A 366 -7.29 -10.60 -10.52
N PRO A 367 -6.59 -10.47 -11.66
CA PRO A 367 -5.33 -11.19 -11.93
C PRO A 367 -4.21 -10.88 -10.93
N GLY A 368 -3.24 -11.79 -10.82
CA GLY A 368 -2.05 -11.65 -9.99
C GLY A 368 -0.91 -12.53 -10.44
N ILE A 369 0.30 -12.22 -9.94
CA ILE A 369 1.52 -13.00 -10.16
C ILE A 369 2.19 -13.23 -8.80
N ALA A 370 2.74 -14.43 -8.58
CA ALA A 370 3.53 -14.77 -7.41
C ALA A 370 4.77 -15.62 -7.78
N PRO A 371 5.89 -15.47 -7.06
CA PRO A 371 7.09 -16.28 -7.28
C PRO A 371 6.99 -17.65 -6.59
N PHE A 372 7.57 -18.65 -7.22
CA PHE A 372 7.66 -20.05 -6.83
C PHE A 372 9.09 -20.55 -7.02
N TYR A 373 9.49 -21.56 -6.26
CA TYR A 373 10.73 -22.28 -6.52
C TYR A 373 10.58 -23.18 -7.74
N VAL A 374 11.61 -23.24 -8.58
CA VAL A 374 11.69 -24.24 -9.65
C VAL A 374 11.85 -25.63 -9.00
N PRO A 375 11.02 -26.63 -9.33
CA PRO A 375 11.18 -27.99 -8.80
C PRO A 375 12.40 -28.67 -9.44
N GLY A 376 13.16 -29.44 -8.65
CA GLY A 376 14.42 -30.03 -9.09
C GLY A 376 15.44 -30.14 -7.95
N ASN A 377 16.73 -30.21 -8.28
CA ASN A 377 17.78 -30.33 -7.26
C ASN A 377 18.00 -28.99 -6.52
N LEU A 378 18.12 -29.04 -5.19
CA LEU A 378 18.33 -27.84 -4.38
C LEU A 378 19.71 -27.20 -4.62
N ALA A 379 20.76 -27.98 -4.91
CA ALA A 379 22.08 -27.43 -5.22
C ALA A 379 22.06 -26.60 -6.50
N GLU A 380 21.42 -27.07 -7.58
CA GLU A 380 21.26 -26.33 -8.84
C GLU A 380 20.56 -24.98 -8.61
N ALA A 381 19.47 -24.99 -7.83
CA ALA A 381 18.73 -23.77 -7.50
C ALA A 381 19.54 -22.81 -6.59
N MET A 382 20.37 -23.34 -5.70
CA MET A 382 21.30 -22.54 -4.87
C MET A 382 22.46 -21.97 -5.69
N LEU A 383 23.02 -22.72 -6.65
CA LEU A 383 24.06 -22.26 -7.57
C LEU A 383 23.54 -21.11 -8.45
N ALA A 384 22.35 -21.26 -9.04
CA ALA A 384 21.70 -20.16 -9.76
C ALA A 384 21.48 -18.91 -8.87
N SER A 385 21.18 -19.10 -7.58
CA SER A 385 21.10 -17.99 -6.62
C SER A 385 22.47 -17.35 -6.35
N ILE A 386 23.54 -18.15 -6.25
CA ILE A 386 24.93 -17.71 -6.02
C ILE A 386 25.43 -16.85 -7.19
N GLU A 387 25.21 -17.30 -8.44
CA GLU A 387 25.60 -16.59 -9.66
C GLU A 387 24.97 -15.18 -9.72
N GLU A 388 23.68 -15.05 -9.41
CA GLU A 388 22.99 -13.76 -9.42
C GLU A 388 23.36 -12.84 -8.25
N ASN A 389 23.66 -13.41 -7.09
CA ASN A 389 23.87 -12.65 -5.85
C ASN A 389 25.36 -12.48 -5.50
N ARG A 390 26.23 -12.44 -6.52
CA ARG A 390 27.67 -12.14 -6.40
C ARG A 390 28.47 -13.15 -5.57
N GLY A 391 28.17 -14.43 -5.68
CA GLY A 391 28.91 -15.50 -5.02
C GLY A 391 28.36 -15.94 -3.66
N VAL A 392 27.16 -15.49 -3.27
CA VAL A 392 26.48 -15.95 -2.05
C VAL A 392 25.02 -16.31 -2.33
N VAL A 393 24.48 -17.30 -1.63
CA VAL A 393 23.05 -17.63 -1.69
C VAL A 393 22.24 -16.46 -1.11
N HIS A 394 21.11 -16.11 -1.73
CA HIS A 394 20.27 -15.02 -1.22
C HIS A 394 19.78 -15.32 0.22
N PRO A 395 19.82 -14.37 1.19
CA PRO A 395 19.54 -14.66 2.60
C PRO A 395 18.14 -15.21 2.92
N ASP A 396 17.13 -14.90 2.08
CA ASP A 396 15.78 -15.47 2.18
C ASP A 396 15.60 -16.80 1.41
N PHE A 397 16.63 -17.33 0.74
CA PHE A 397 16.53 -18.58 -0.01
C PHE A 397 16.27 -19.77 0.92
N GLY A 398 15.44 -20.71 0.49
CA GLY A 398 14.98 -21.83 1.31
C GLY A 398 13.95 -21.44 2.39
N ARG A 399 13.54 -20.16 2.50
CA ARG A 399 12.59 -19.71 3.52
C ARG A 399 11.23 -20.40 3.39
N LYS A 400 10.90 -21.23 4.38
CA LYS A 400 9.73 -22.14 4.42
C LYS A 400 9.72 -23.22 3.31
N LEU A 401 10.79 -23.36 2.56
CA LEU A 401 10.91 -24.36 1.50
C LEU A 401 10.93 -25.75 2.14
N LYS A 402 10.09 -26.65 1.60
CA LYS A 402 10.20 -28.08 1.91
C LYS A 402 11.09 -28.75 0.88
N VAL A 403 11.87 -29.73 1.32
CA VAL A 403 12.73 -30.54 0.46
C VAL A 403 12.63 -32.01 0.84
N LYS A 404 12.83 -32.90 -0.13
CA LYS A 404 12.82 -34.35 0.04
C LYS A 404 14.24 -34.91 -0.01
N THR A 405 14.47 -36.00 0.73
CA THR A 405 15.72 -36.77 0.70
C THR A 405 15.40 -38.26 0.58
N THR A 406 16.11 -38.99 -0.27
CA THR A 406 15.90 -40.43 -0.53
C THR A 406 17.10 -41.32 -0.16
N TYR A 407 18.28 -40.73 0.10
CA TYR A 407 19.54 -41.44 0.33
C TYR A 407 19.57 -42.42 1.53
N GLN A 408 18.53 -42.40 2.39
CA GLN A 408 18.33 -43.31 3.51
C GLN A 408 17.39 -44.50 3.18
N GLY A 409 17.16 -44.80 1.90
CA GLY A 409 16.27 -45.88 1.45
C GLY A 409 14.77 -45.63 1.67
N SER A 410 14.40 -44.45 2.19
CA SER A 410 13.03 -44.00 2.40
C SER A 410 12.95 -42.50 2.13
N GLU A 411 11.83 -42.05 1.54
CA GLU A 411 11.61 -40.62 1.33
C GLU A 411 11.32 -39.92 2.68
N LYS A 412 12.14 -38.92 3.01
CA LYS A 412 11.91 -38.03 4.15
C LYS A 412 11.73 -36.61 3.66
N THR A 413 10.64 -35.97 4.09
CA THR A 413 10.37 -34.55 3.82
C THR A 413 10.84 -33.70 4.99
N TRP A 414 11.62 -32.68 4.67
CA TRP A 414 12.18 -31.71 5.60
C TRP A 414 11.65 -30.31 5.30
N THR A 415 11.77 -29.39 6.25
CA THR A 415 11.58 -27.94 6.00
C THR A 415 12.89 -27.25 6.32
N ILE A 416 13.42 -26.47 5.38
CA ILE A 416 14.66 -25.72 5.57
C ILE A 416 14.43 -24.66 6.66
N GLN A 417 15.27 -24.68 7.69
CA GLN A 417 15.28 -23.69 8.77
C GLN A 417 16.24 -22.55 8.45
N ARG A 418 17.39 -22.87 7.84
CA ARG A 418 18.35 -21.91 7.28
C ARG A 418 19.27 -22.56 6.23
N VAL A 419 19.80 -21.75 5.33
CA VAL A 419 21.02 -22.02 4.57
C VAL A 419 22.22 -21.66 5.47
N LEU A 420 23.32 -22.41 5.38
CA LEU A 420 24.58 -22.10 6.07
C LEU A 420 25.46 -21.12 5.28
N ASP A 421 26.44 -20.56 5.95
CA ASP A 421 27.60 -19.87 5.37
C ASP A 421 28.76 -20.83 5.03
N THR A 422 28.74 -22.06 5.55
CA THR A 422 29.75 -23.11 5.33
C THR A 422 29.25 -24.27 4.45
N THR A 423 30.18 -24.91 3.74
CA THR A 423 29.94 -26.04 2.82
C THR A 423 30.17 -27.40 3.52
N ALA A 424 30.01 -28.51 2.78
CA ALA A 424 30.21 -29.86 3.32
C ALA A 424 31.64 -30.12 3.82
N LEU A 425 32.65 -29.51 3.17
CA LEU A 425 34.06 -29.63 3.52
C LEU A 425 34.41 -28.96 4.86
N TRP A 426 33.83 -27.79 5.13
CA TRP A 426 34.16 -26.97 6.31
C TRP A 426 33.26 -27.23 7.52
N THR A 427 32.04 -27.73 7.29
CA THR A 427 31.11 -28.05 8.38
C THR A 427 31.44 -29.42 8.97
N SER A 428 31.55 -29.50 10.29
CA SER A 428 31.95 -30.72 11.00
C SER A 428 31.16 -30.92 12.29
N PHE A 429 30.94 -32.19 12.65
CA PHE A 429 30.10 -32.59 13.78
C PHE A 429 30.67 -33.82 14.50
N PRO A 430 30.35 -34.05 15.78
CA PRO A 430 30.78 -35.24 16.50
C PRO A 430 30.04 -36.50 16.00
N SER A 431 30.80 -37.53 15.67
CA SER A 431 30.31 -38.85 15.24
C SER A 431 31.05 -39.95 16.01
N GLN A 432 30.32 -40.64 16.89
CA GLN A 432 30.87 -41.76 17.67
C GLN A 432 31.27 -42.92 16.74
N ASP A 433 30.44 -43.23 15.74
CA ASP A 433 30.69 -44.23 14.68
C ASP A 433 32.00 -44.01 13.91
N MET A 434 32.53 -42.78 13.87
CA MET A 434 33.72 -42.41 13.08
C MET A 434 34.88 -41.89 13.95
N GLY A 435 34.87 -42.18 15.26
CA GLY A 435 36.03 -41.95 16.13
C GLY A 435 36.33 -40.49 16.45
N GLY A 436 35.35 -39.57 16.36
CA GLY A 436 35.56 -38.18 16.78
C GLY A 436 34.76 -37.15 15.98
N LYS A 437 35.39 -36.01 15.68
CA LYS A 437 34.80 -34.93 14.89
C LYS A 437 35.09 -35.15 13.41
N VAL A 438 34.04 -35.27 12.60
CA VAL A 438 34.12 -35.58 11.15
C VAL A 438 33.49 -34.45 10.34
N THR A 439 33.99 -34.20 9.12
CA THR A 439 33.35 -33.26 8.18
C THR A 439 32.08 -33.87 7.58
N VAL A 440 31.16 -33.04 7.10
CA VAL A 440 29.97 -33.55 6.39
C VAL A 440 30.39 -34.27 5.10
N ALA A 441 31.40 -33.77 4.38
CA ALA A 441 31.97 -34.43 3.21
C ALA A 441 32.51 -35.84 3.52
N ASP A 442 33.39 -35.98 4.52
CA ASP A 442 33.95 -37.27 4.94
C ASP A 442 32.87 -38.26 5.40
N TYR A 443 31.87 -37.76 6.13
CA TYR A 443 30.78 -38.59 6.64
C TYR A 443 29.95 -39.19 5.52
N PHE A 444 29.57 -38.40 4.51
CA PHE A 444 28.82 -38.91 3.36
C PHE A 444 29.67 -39.84 2.49
N ALA A 445 30.93 -39.50 2.23
CA ALA A 445 31.85 -40.37 1.49
C ALA A 445 32.03 -41.76 2.13
N ARG A 446 32.06 -41.85 3.47
CA ARG A 446 32.25 -43.11 4.20
C ARG A 446 30.94 -43.88 4.47
N LYS A 447 29.85 -43.18 4.83
CA LYS A 447 28.59 -43.83 5.26
C LYS A 447 27.58 -44.02 4.12
N TYR A 448 27.69 -43.22 3.06
CA TYR A 448 26.80 -43.25 1.90
C TYR A 448 27.62 -43.24 0.58
N PRO A 449 28.54 -44.21 0.36
CA PRO A 449 29.47 -44.19 -0.79
C PRO A 449 28.76 -44.22 -2.16
N ASN A 450 27.51 -44.69 -2.22
CA ASN A 450 26.68 -44.66 -3.43
C ASN A 450 26.12 -43.27 -3.77
N TYR A 451 26.35 -42.26 -2.92
CA TYR A 451 25.93 -40.87 -3.09
C TYR A 451 27.15 -39.93 -2.97
N PRO A 452 28.13 -40.01 -3.90
CA PRO A 452 29.31 -39.15 -3.86
C PRO A 452 28.91 -37.68 -4.06
N LEU A 453 29.34 -36.83 -3.12
CA LEU A 453 29.10 -35.39 -3.17
C LEU A 453 30.03 -34.74 -4.20
N GLN A 454 29.47 -33.96 -5.12
CA GLN A 454 30.21 -33.17 -6.11
C GLN A 454 30.46 -31.75 -5.58
N HIS A 455 29.50 -31.18 -4.85
CA HIS A 455 29.51 -29.77 -4.43
C HIS A 455 30.03 -29.55 -3.00
N VAL A 456 31.17 -30.15 -2.67
CA VAL A 456 31.70 -30.16 -1.29
C VAL A 456 32.25 -28.81 -0.81
N ASN A 457 32.66 -27.93 -1.72
CA ASN A 457 33.42 -26.70 -1.44
C ASN A 457 32.79 -25.41 -2.01
N ASP A 458 31.74 -25.51 -2.82
CA ASP A 458 31.09 -24.41 -3.56
C ASP A 458 29.62 -24.21 -3.20
N VAL A 459 28.90 -25.26 -2.76
CA VAL A 459 27.49 -25.14 -2.31
C VAL A 459 27.38 -25.20 -0.78
N PRO A 460 26.73 -24.22 -0.13
CA PRO A 460 26.49 -24.26 1.31
C PRO A 460 25.52 -25.37 1.73
N LEU A 461 25.66 -25.86 2.96
CA LEU A 461 24.72 -26.84 3.52
C LEU A 461 23.37 -26.20 3.88
N VAL A 462 22.32 -27.02 3.98
CA VAL A 462 21.04 -26.59 4.56
C VAL A 462 20.79 -27.25 5.91
N CYS A 463 20.34 -26.45 6.88
CA CYS A 463 19.95 -26.90 8.20
C CYS A 463 18.42 -27.10 8.23
N VAL A 464 17.99 -28.34 8.48
CA VAL A 464 16.57 -28.75 8.52
C VAL A 464 16.05 -28.99 9.93
N GLN A 465 16.96 -29.11 10.90
CA GLN A 465 16.68 -29.17 12.33
C GLN A 465 17.78 -28.40 13.07
N THR A 466 17.42 -27.61 14.08
CA THR A 466 18.36 -26.88 14.95
C THR A 466 18.45 -27.50 16.35
N LYS A 467 17.31 -27.86 16.97
CA LYS A 467 17.21 -28.49 18.30
C LYS A 467 16.47 -29.83 18.21
N PRO A 468 16.78 -30.84 19.07
CA PRO A 468 17.80 -30.82 20.12
C PRO A 468 19.24 -30.92 19.58
N SER A 469 19.42 -31.56 18.43
CA SER A 469 20.70 -31.65 17.72
C SER A 469 20.52 -31.15 16.28
N PRO A 470 21.47 -30.39 15.73
CA PRO A 470 21.27 -29.76 14.43
C PRO A 470 21.54 -30.72 13.26
N ILE A 471 20.55 -30.91 12.39
CA ILE A 471 20.65 -31.76 11.20
C ILE A 471 21.01 -30.86 10.01
N HIS A 472 22.13 -31.19 9.37
CA HIS A 472 22.70 -30.52 8.22
C HIS A 472 22.69 -31.49 7.04
N LEU A 473 22.24 -31.02 5.87
CA LEU A 473 22.14 -31.83 4.65
C LEU A 473 22.92 -31.14 3.51
N PRO A 474 23.70 -31.90 2.71
CA PRO A 474 24.16 -31.45 1.41
C PRO A 474 22.97 -31.09 0.52
N ALA A 475 23.02 -29.93 -0.13
CA ALA A 475 21.93 -29.48 -0.99
C ALA A 475 21.72 -30.41 -2.19
N GLU A 476 22.79 -31.03 -2.70
CA GLU A 476 22.74 -31.96 -3.84
C GLU A 476 21.94 -33.25 -3.55
N LEU A 477 21.72 -33.59 -2.28
CA LEU A 477 20.90 -34.72 -1.84
C LEU A 477 19.45 -34.31 -1.50
N CYS A 478 19.08 -33.05 -1.74
CA CYS A 478 17.78 -32.48 -1.44
C CYS A 478 17.02 -32.12 -2.73
N GLU A 479 15.81 -32.66 -2.90
CA GLU A 479 14.93 -32.35 -4.02
C GLU A 479 13.84 -31.34 -3.59
N ILE A 480 13.60 -30.31 -4.41
CA ILE A 480 12.52 -29.33 -4.27
C ILE A 480 11.25 -29.92 -4.89
N PRO A 481 10.18 -30.21 -4.11
CA PRO A 481 8.90 -30.65 -4.66
C PRO A 481 8.21 -29.53 -5.44
N PRO A 482 7.27 -29.86 -6.33
CA PRO A 482 6.42 -28.85 -6.98
C PRO A 482 5.57 -28.06 -5.98
N ASN A 483 4.95 -26.98 -6.48
CA ASN A 483 3.93 -26.19 -5.78
C ASN A 483 4.44 -25.41 -4.54
N GLN A 484 5.74 -25.09 -4.45
CA GLN A 484 6.36 -24.36 -3.34
C GLN A 484 6.45 -22.83 -3.62
N PRO A 485 5.67 -21.96 -2.96
CA PRO A 485 5.79 -20.51 -3.15
C PRO A 485 7.07 -19.94 -2.53
N TYR A 486 7.66 -18.94 -3.18
CA TYR A 486 8.77 -18.18 -2.63
C TYR A 486 8.26 -17.05 -1.71
N PHE A 487 8.61 -17.12 -0.42
CA PHE A 487 8.19 -16.14 0.61
C PHE A 487 9.28 -15.13 0.99
N GLY A 488 10.40 -15.12 0.28
CA GLY A 488 11.50 -14.19 0.49
C GLY A 488 11.33 -12.85 -0.20
N GLN A 489 12.26 -11.92 0.04
CA GLN A 489 12.43 -10.78 -0.85
C GLN A 489 13.02 -11.23 -2.20
N LEU A 490 12.49 -10.71 -3.30
CA LEU A 490 13.04 -10.93 -4.63
C LEU A 490 14.23 -10.00 -4.89
N THR A 491 15.18 -10.44 -5.71
CA THR A 491 16.25 -9.61 -6.23
C THR A 491 15.68 -8.43 -7.04
N LYS A 492 16.46 -7.36 -7.26
CA LYS A 492 16.01 -6.20 -8.06
C LYS A 492 15.69 -6.61 -9.52
N SER A 493 16.42 -7.58 -10.08
CA SER A 493 16.16 -8.17 -11.39
C SER A 493 14.81 -8.91 -11.42
N ALA A 494 14.62 -9.91 -10.56
CA ALA A 494 13.38 -10.67 -10.48
C ALA A 494 12.16 -9.78 -10.18
N THR A 495 12.31 -8.80 -9.29
CA THR A 495 11.26 -7.80 -9.00
C THR A 495 10.86 -7.02 -10.26
N THR A 496 11.84 -6.64 -11.10
CA THR A 496 11.58 -5.92 -12.35
C THR A 496 10.85 -6.82 -13.36
N ILE A 497 11.23 -8.09 -13.46
CA ILE A 497 10.55 -9.08 -14.32
C ILE A 497 9.08 -9.25 -13.90
N VAL A 498 8.81 -9.44 -12.61
CA VAL A 498 7.43 -9.54 -12.08
C VAL A 498 6.63 -8.26 -12.35
N LEU A 499 7.20 -7.08 -12.10
CA LEU A 499 6.52 -5.80 -12.36
C LEU A 499 6.18 -5.60 -13.84
N ASN A 500 7.08 -5.98 -14.76
CA ASN A 500 6.83 -5.86 -16.20
C ASN A 500 5.67 -6.77 -16.67
N HIS A 501 5.49 -7.94 -16.06
CA HIS A 501 4.37 -8.84 -16.38
C HIS A 501 3.07 -8.53 -15.62
N ALA A 502 3.15 -7.80 -14.50
CA ALA A 502 2.00 -7.44 -13.67
C ALA A 502 1.39 -6.07 -14.03
N ASN A 503 2.16 -5.17 -14.66
CA ASN A 503 1.72 -3.83 -15.07
C ASN A 503 0.96 -3.84 -16.41
N ASN A 504 -0.09 -4.66 -16.49
CA ASN A 504 -0.92 -4.80 -17.69
C ASN A 504 -1.92 -3.64 -17.84
N PRO A 505 -2.22 -3.17 -19.08
CA PRO A 505 -3.33 -2.27 -19.35
C PRO A 505 -4.68 -2.86 -18.88
N PRO A 506 -5.70 -2.03 -18.59
CA PRO A 506 -6.99 -2.52 -18.10
C PRO A 506 -7.65 -3.56 -19.01
N LYS A 507 -7.65 -3.34 -20.34
CA LYS A 507 -8.14 -4.32 -21.33
C LYS A 507 -7.54 -5.71 -21.13
N VAL A 508 -6.21 -5.80 -21.09
CA VAL A 508 -5.49 -7.08 -20.93
C VAL A 508 -5.87 -7.77 -19.62
N ASN A 509 -6.06 -7.03 -18.52
CA ASN A 509 -6.53 -7.62 -17.27
C ASN A 509 -7.97 -8.14 -17.36
N ALA A 510 -8.86 -7.45 -18.09
CA ALA A 510 -10.24 -7.89 -18.30
C ALA A 510 -10.29 -9.15 -19.17
N GLU A 511 -9.52 -9.18 -20.26
CA GLU A 511 -9.36 -10.36 -21.13
C GLU A 511 -8.81 -11.56 -20.35
N MET A 512 -7.80 -11.36 -19.48
CA MET A 512 -7.30 -12.42 -18.60
C MET A 512 -8.38 -12.96 -17.65
N ILE A 513 -9.29 -12.12 -17.13
CA ILE A 513 -10.40 -12.58 -16.28
C ILE A 513 -11.38 -13.43 -17.10
N MET A 514 -11.84 -12.94 -18.25
CA MET A 514 -12.91 -13.59 -19.03
C MET A 514 -12.44 -14.83 -19.80
N ASN A 515 -11.22 -14.82 -20.32
CA ASN A 515 -10.71 -15.86 -21.21
C ASN A 515 -9.96 -16.96 -20.45
N GLU A 516 -9.22 -16.60 -19.39
CA GLU A 516 -8.40 -17.54 -18.61
C GLU A 516 -9.01 -17.78 -17.22
N GLY A 517 -9.41 -16.72 -16.52
CA GLY A 517 -9.85 -16.77 -15.12
C GLY A 517 -11.01 -17.73 -14.84
N PHE A 518 -11.98 -17.85 -15.76
CA PHE A 518 -13.09 -18.80 -15.64
C PHE A 518 -12.64 -20.26 -15.60
N GLN A 519 -11.71 -20.65 -16.47
CA GLN A 519 -11.16 -22.01 -16.51
C GLN A 519 -10.28 -22.27 -15.28
N TYR A 520 -9.37 -21.34 -14.94
CA TYR A 520 -8.47 -21.49 -13.80
C TYR A 520 -9.19 -21.56 -12.45
N LEU A 521 -10.32 -20.86 -12.28
CA LEU A 521 -11.07 -20.87 -11.03
C LEU A 521 -12.15 -21.96 -10.96
N GLY A 522 -12.50 -22.58 -12.09
CA GLY A 522 -13.63 -23.50 -12.20
C GLY A 522 -14.97 -22.79 -12.08
N LEU A 523 -15.17 -21.76 -12.90
CA LEU A 523 -16.40 -20.97 -12.98
C LEU A 523 -17.09 -21.09 -14.35
N GLY A 524 -16.48 -21.79 -15.32
CA GLY A 524 -17.03 -22.01 -16.65
C GLY A 524 -17.85 -23.28 -16.73
N GLU A 525 -18.89 -23.28 -17.56
CA GLU A 525 -19.84 -24.39 -17.76
C GLU A 525 -19.16 -25.71 -18.18
N ASP A 526 -18.04 -25.64 -18.89
CA ASP A 526 -17.23 -26.81 -19.29
C ASP A 526 -16.38 -27.42 -18.16
N THR A 527 -16.50 -26.92 -16.92
CA THR A 527 -15.67 -27.38 -15.79
C THR A 527 -16.48 -28.24 -14.82
N ASP A 528 -16.04 -29.48 -14.65
CA ASP A 528 -16.59 -30.40 -13.64
C ASP A 528 -16.48 -29.78 -12.22
N THR A 529 -17.62 -29.32 -11.70
CA THR A 529 -17.72 -28.62 -10.41
C THR A 529 -18.97 -29.05 -9.64
N PRO A 530 -19.09 -30.33 -9.23
CA PRO A 530 -20.33 -30.87 -8.65
C PRO A 530 -20.85 -30.11 -7.42
N ALA A 531 -19.92 -29.53 -6.65
CA ALA A 531 -20.25 -28.69 -5.49
C ALA A 531 -20.81 -27.30 -5.86
N MET A 532 -20.55 -26.76 -7.05
CA MET A 532 -21.25 -25.55 -7.51
C MET A 532 -22.65 -25.90 -8.00
N ASP A 533 -22.78 -26.97 -8.79
CA ASP A 533 -24.05 -27.45 -9.32
C ASP A 533 -25.04 -27.82 -8.21
N ALA A 534 -24.62 -28.64 -7.23
CA ALA A 534 -25.46 -29.07 -6.11
C ALA A 534 -25.93 -27.88 -5.23
N PHE A 535 -25.10 -26.85 -5.10
CA PHE A 535 -25.42 -25.61 -4.37
C PHE A 535 -26.19 -24.59 -5.22
N GLY A 536 -26.41 -24.88 -6.51
CA GLY A 536 -27.02 -23.98 -7.48
C GLY A 536 -26.21 -22.71 -7.73
N VAL A 537 -24.92 -22.67 -7.40
CA VAL A 537 -24.08 -21.47 -7.46
C VAL A 537 -23.52 -21.32 -8.87
N ARG A 538 -23.91 -20.26 -9.57
CA ARG A 538 -23.46 -19.96 -10.94
C ARG A 538 -22.92 -18.54 -11.03
N VAL A 539 -21.73 -18.39 -11.64
CA VAL A 539 -21.12 -17.07 -11.89
C VAL A 539 -21.25 -16.76 -13.37
N GLU A 540 -21.94 -15.68 -13.71
CA GLU A 540 -22.18 -15.29 -15.10
C GLU A 540 -20.87 -14.88 -15.78
N LYS A 541 -20.64 -15.38 -17.01
CA LYS A 541 -19.48 -15.03 -17.84
C LYS A 541 -19.64 -13.67 -18.52
N LYS A 542 -20.07 -12.65 -17.76
CA LYS A 542 -20.22 -11.26 -18.18
C LYS A 542 -19.75 -10.33 -17.07
N MET A 543 -18.97 -9.31 -17.43
CA MET A 543 -18.65 -8.20 -16.51
C MET A 543 -19.88 -7.31 -16.35
N ALA A 544 -20.27 -7.01 -15.11
CA ALA A 544 -21.35 -6.07 -14.81
C ALA A 544 -21.06 -4.70 -15.43
N VAL A 545 -22.12 -4.04 -15.94
CA VAL A 545 -22.04 -2.69 -16.50
C VAL A 545 -22.73 -1.73 -15.54
N VAL A 546 -21.94 -0.84 -14.96
CA VAL A 546 -22.38 0.09 -13.90
C VAL A 546 -22.27 1.53 -14.39
N PRO A 547 -23.21 2.41 -13.99
CA PRO A 547 -23.09 3.84 -14.24
C PRO A 547 -22.02 4.44 -13.34
N GLY A 548 -21.27 5.40 -13.87
CA GLY A 548 -20.35 6.25 -13.14
C GLY A 548 -20.45 7.69 -13.65
N ARG A 549 -19.75 8.61 -12.99
CA ARG A 549 -19.69 10.03 -13.39
C ARG A 549 -18.25 10.51 -13.44
N ILE A 550 -17.89 11.35 -14.40
CA ILE A 550 -16.62 12.07 -14.39
C ILE A 550 -16.83 13.41 -13.71
N LEU A 551 -16.33 13.55 -12.49
CA LEU A 551 -16.42 14.77 -11.70
C LEU A 551 -15.60 15.91 -12.34
N PRO A 552 -16.13 17.17 -12.35
CA PRO A 552 -15.39 18.31 -12.86
C PRO A 552 -14.12 18.58 -12.03
N PRO A 553 -12.94 18.68 -12.65
CA PRO A 553 -11.71 18.90 -11.90
C PRO A 553 -11.53 20.39 -11.51
N PRO A 554 -10.91 20.69 -10.35
CA PRO A 554 -10.48 22.06 -10.03
C PRO A 554 -9.25 22.45 -10.84
N THR A 555 -8.96 23.75 -10.97
CA THR A 555 -7.72 24.23 -11.59
C THR A 555 -6.67 24.54 -10.51
N PRO A 556 -5.48 23.90 -10.54
CA PRO A 556 -4.35 24.28 -9.69
C PRO A 556 -3.84 25.68 -10.05
N ARG A 557 -3.72 26.56 -9.05
CA ARG A 557 -3.23 27.93 -9.20
C ARG A 557 -1.90 28.14 -8.48
N TYR A 558 -1.00 28.82 -9.18
CA TYR A 558 0.32 29.26 -8.73
C TYR A 558 0.33 30.79 -8.61
N LEU A 559 1.45 31.40 -8.18
CA LEU A 559 1.55 32.85 -7.97
C LEU A 559 1.55 33.67 -9.28
N SER A 560 1.95 33.06 -10.39
CA SER A 560 2.00 33.67 -11.73
C SER A 560 0.60 33.81 -12.37
N ALA A 561 0.44 34.81 -13.23
CA ALA A 561 -0.82 35.10 -13.92
C ALA A 561 -1.20 34.03 -14.97
N ASP A 562 -0.21 33.41 -15.61
CA ASP A 562 -0.43 32.32 -16.57
C ASP A 562 -0.94 31.08 -15.85
N ALA A 563 -2.01 30.46 -16.38
CA ALA A 563 -2.46 29.16 -15.91
C ALA A 563 -1.44 28.06 -16.28
N PRO A 564 -1.21 27.05 -15.41
CA PRO A 564 -0.38 25.92 -15.77
C PRO A 564 -0.99 25.17 -16.96
N SER A 565 -0.15 24.57 -17.81
CA SER A 565 -0.62 23.61 -18.80
C SER A 565 -1.25 22.44 -18.06
N PHE A 566 -2.57 22.32 -18.20
CA PHE A 566 -3.42 21.47 -17.40
C PHE A 566 -4.12 20.43 -18.28
N THR A 567 -4.06 19.18 -17.83
CA THR A 567 -4.92 18.09 -18.29
C THR A 567 -5.57 17.50 -17.04
N PRO A 568 -6.85 17.08 -17.07
CA PRO A 568 -7.49 16.46 -15.90
C PRO A 568 -6.59 15.38 -15.27
N GLY A 569 -6.20 15.60 -14.01
CA GLY A 569 -5.30 14.75 -13.24
C GLY A 569 -3.78 14.92 -13.44
N SER A 570 -3.28 15.79 -14.33
CA SER A 570 -1.84 16.05 -14.49
C SER A 570 -1.54 17.45 -15.05
N TRP A 571 -0.61 18.18 -14.44
CA TRP A 571 -0.20 19.52 -14.90
C TRP A 571 1.31 19.72 -14.84
N ASN A 572 1.81 20.77 -15.49
CA ASN A 572 3.21 21.16 -15.49
C ASN A 572 3.40 22.59 -14.96
N PHE A 573 4.36 22.76 -14.05
CA PHE A 573 4.67 24.02 -13.36
C PHE A 573 6.04 24.62 -13.72
N ALA A 574 6.73 24.09 -14.75
CA ALA A 574 8.12 24.46 -15.08
C ALA A 574 8.39 25.95 -15.37
N LYS A 575 7.35 26.79 -15.54
CA LYS A 575 7.44 28.25 -15.71
C LYS A 575 6.67 29.03 -14.63
N MET A 576 6.25 28.37 -13.55
CA MET A 576 5.34 28.90 -12.54
C MET A 576 6.06 29.13 -11.20
N LYS A 577 5.64 30.14 -10.45
CA LYS A 577 6.14 30.42 -9.09
C LYS A 577 5.21 29.84 -8.03
N PHE A 578 5.75 29.23 -7.00
CA PHE A 578 4.96 28.70 -5.88
C PHE A 578 4.07 29.77 -5.25
N GLN A 579 2.84 29.40 -4.89
CA GLN A 579 1.85 30.31 -4.27
C GLN A 579 2.43 31.06 -3.07
N ARG A 580 3.28 30.38 -2.28
CA ARG A 580 4.19 30.98 -1.30
C ARG A 580 5.53 30.25 -1.35
N GLY A 581 6.54 30.89 -1.94
CA GLY A 581 7.92 30.42 -1.87
C GLY A 581 8.49 30.58 -0.46
N ALA A 582 9.11 29.52 0.07
CA ALA A 582 9.76 29.52 1.38
C ALA A 582 11.13 30.21 1.33
N THR A 583 11.57 30.69 2.48
CA THR A 583 12.95 31.17 2.68
C THR A 583 13.80 30.03 3.24
N VAL A 584 14.99 29.85 2.65
CA VAL A 584 16.05 28.95 3.08
C VAL A 584 17.14 29.82 3.74
N PRO A 585 17.09 30.06 5.06
CA PRO A 585 18.00 30.99 5.72
C PRO A 585 19.41 30.41 5.86
N SER A 586 19.52 29.11 6.12
CA SER A 586 20.78 28.36 6.24
C SER A 586 20.57 26.96 5.67
N TRP A 587 21.52 26.49 4.86
CA TRP A 587 21.51 25.13 4.33
C TRP A 587 22.92 24.56 4.21
N THR A 588 23.02 23.26 4.04
CA THR A 588 24.29 22.52 3.96
C THR A 588 24.10 21.33 3.02
N VAL A 589 25.16 20.95 2.30
CA VAL A 589 25.17 19.74 1.48
C VAL A 589 25.92 18.65 2.23
N LEU A 590 25.34 17.45 2.30
CA LEU A 590 26.04 16.24 2.75
C LEU A 590 26.28 15.35 1.54
N LEU A 591 27.55 15.23 1.14
CA LEU A 591 28.00 14.34 0.07
C LEU A 591 28.40 12.99 0.69
N LEU A 592 27.61 11.96 0.43
CA LEU A 592 27.96 10.59 0.82
C LEU A 592 28.90 10.00 -0.24
N LEU A 593 30.06 9.51 0.19
CA LEU A 593 31.09 8.93 -0.67
C LEU A 593 31.32 7.47 -0.28
N GLN A 594 31.28 6.56 -1.26
CA GLN A 594 31.48 5.13 -1.03
C GLN A 594 32.23 4.51 -2.20
N GLY A 595 33.45 4.01 -1.95
CA GLY A 595 34.33 3.47 -2.97
C GLY A 595 34.84 4.53 -3.97
N ARG A 596 35.28 4.08 -5.17
CA ARG A 596 35.92 4.93 -6.20
C ARG A 596 34.99 5.33 -7.37
N GLN A 597 33.69 5.09 -7.28
CA GLN A 597 32.75 5.11 -8.42
C GLN A 597 31.56 6.09 -8.24
N GLY A 598 31.70 7.12 -7.40
CA GLY A 598 30.67 8.16 -7.23
C GLY A 598 30.63 9.17 -8.39
N LYS A 599 29.44 9.73 -8.66
CA LYS A 599 29.24 10.77 -9.71
C LYS A 599 30.06 12.05 -9.48
N PHE A 600 30.34 12.39 -8.23
CA PHE A 600 31.16 13.50 -7.79
C PHE A 600 32.33 12.97 -6.96
N LYS A 601 33.52 13.55 -7.12
CA LYS A 601 34.77 13.08 -6.50
C LYS A 601 35.01 13.59 -5.08
N GLY A 602 34.33 14.67 -4.68
CA GLY A 602 34.49 15.33 -3.38
C GLY A 602 33.83 16.72 -3.37
N ALA A 603 33.98 17.45 -2.27
CA ALA A 603 33.42 18.78 -2.07
C ALA A 603 33.97 19.84 -3.05
N SER A 604 35.23 19.67 -3.48
CA SER A 604 35.91 20.56 -4.44
C SER A 604 35.64 20.23 -5.91
N ASP A 605 34.71 19.30 -6.21
CA ASP A 605 34.40 18.90 -7.59
C ASP A 605 33.67 20.02 -8.36
N PRO A 606 34.21 20.53 -9.49
CA PRO A 606 33.56 21.57 -10.28
C PRO A 606 32.17 21.17 -10.82
N GLU A 607 31.95 19.89 -11.12
CA GLU A 607 30.62 19.42 -11.55
C GLU A 607 29.59 19.47 -10.42
N LEU A 608 30.03 19.26 -9.17
CA LEU A 608 29.17 19.39 -8.00
C LEU A 608 28.72 20.84 -7.80
N LYS A 609 29.64 21.81 -7.96
CA LYS A 609 29.28 23.23 -7.88
C LYS A 609 28.23 23.59 -8.94
N LEU A 610 28.48 23.27 -10.21
CA LEU A 610 27.54 23.50 -11.31
C LEU A 610 26.19 22.80 -11.12
N PHE A 611 26.17 21.64 -10.48
CA PHE A 611 24.95 20.91 -10.13
C PHE A 611 24.15 21.64 -9.04
N LEU A 612 24.82 22.14 -7.99
CA LEU A 612 24.19 22.88 -6.90
C LEU A 612 23.67 24.24 -7.36
N ASP A 613 24.45 24.97 -8.18
CA ASP A 613 24.05 26.28 -8.73
C ASP A 613 22.74 26.15 -9.53
N LYS A 614 22.63 25.16 -10.42
CA LYS A 614 21.40 24.86 -11.19
C LYS A 614 20.21 24.46 -10.30
N PHE A 615 20.46 23.78 -9.18
CA PHE A 615 19.40 23.43 -8.25
C PHE A 615 18.88 24.65 -7.49
N VAL A 616 19.78 25.55 -7.05
CA VAL A 616 19.41 26.83 -6.43
C VAL A 616 18.65 27.71 -7.42
N GLU A 617 19.13 27.82 -8.66
CA GLU A 617 18.46 28.53 -9.77
C GLU A 617 17.03 27.99 -9.98
N GLN A 618 16.83 26.68 -10.04
CA GLN A 618 15.50 26.07 -10.18
C GLN A 618 14.58 26.38 -8.98
N CYS A 619 15.11 26.45 -7.76
CA CYS A 619 14.31 26.81 -6.59
C CYS A 619 13.97 28.32 -6.58
N GLN A 620 14.90 29.18 -6.97
CA GLN A 620 14.71 30.62 -7.08
C GLN A 620 13.73 31.00 -8.21
N SER A 621 13.82 30.35 -9.37
CA SER A 621 12.85 30.54 -10.46
C SER A 621 11.45 30.08 -10.07
N SER A 622 11.34 29.05 -9.22
CA SER A 622 10.09 28.61 -8.56
C SER A 622 9.61 29.55 -7.44
N GLY A 623 10.33 30.64 -7.15
CA GLY A 623 9.94 31.69 -6.18
C GLY A 623 10.49 31.53 -4.76
N MET A 624 11.36 30.56 -4.49
CA MET A 624 12.00 30.38 -3.17
C MET A 624 13.15 31.37 -2.97
N LYS A 625 13.44 31.74 -1.71
CA LYS A 625 14.55 32.65 -1.37
C LYS A 625 15.67 31.88 -0.68
N PHE A 626 16.91 32.05 -1.12
CA PHE A 626 18.10 31.48 -0.48
C PHE A 626 18.96 32.64 0.04
N THR A 627 19.20 32.70 1.35
CA THR A 627 20.02 33.77 1.95
C THR A 627 21.50 33.62 1.61
N ALA A 628 21.98 32.38 1.47
CA ALA A 628 23.29 32.05 0.92
C ALA A 628 23.13 31.06 -0.23
N THR A 629 23.63 31.41 -1.41
CA THR A 629 23.60 30.56 -2.61
C THR A 629 24.66 29.46 -2.56
N THR A 630 25.83 29.74 -1.98
CA THR A 630 26.91 28.76 -1.76
C THR A 630 26.76 28.11 -0.37
N PRO A 631 26.44 26.80 -0.26
CA PRO A 631 26.37 26.10 1.01
C PRO A 631 27.75 25.57 1.46
N PRO A 632 27.96 25.35 2.77
CA PRO A 632 28.97 24.40 3.24
C PRO A 632 28.68 23.00 2.68
N ILE A 633 29.74 22.29 2.27
CA ILE A 633 29.67 20.91 1.79
C ILE A 633 30.43 20.04 2.79
N LEU A 634 29.74 19.05 3.36
CA LEU A 634 30.30 18.03 4.25
C LEU A 634 30.50 16.74 3.46
N GLU A 635 31.67 16.13 3.59
CA GLU A 635 31.92 14.79 3.09
C GLU A 635 31.66 13.76 4.21
N ALA A 636 31.04 12.63 3.85
CA ALA A 636 30.95 11.45 4.70
C ALA A 636 31.42 10.23 3.90
N HIS A 637 32.66 9.80 4.19
CA HIS A 637 33.29 8.63 3.59
C HIS A 637 32.78 7.37 4.28
N LEU A 638 31.92 6.62 3.60
CA LEU A 638 31.23 5.45 4.15
C LEU A 638 32.08 4.18 3.96
N PRO A 639 32.23 3.33 5.00
CA PRO A 639 32.93 2.07 4.90
C PRO A 639 32.27 1.13 3.87
N PHE A 640 33.12 0.44 3.10
CA PHE A 640 32.69 -0.50 2.05
C PHE A 640 32.29 -1.87 2.62
N ASN A 641 33.10 -2.41 3.54
CA ASN A 641 32.85 -3.69 4.23
C ASN A 641 32.17 -3.47 5.60
N ASP A 642 31.08 -2.71 5.63
CA ASP A 642 30.30 -2.51 6.87
C ASP A 642 29.33 -3.68 7.12
N ASP A 643 28.76 -3.74 8.33
CA ASP A 643 27.79 -4.77 8.69
C ASP A 643 26.47 -4.67 7.89
N ARG A 644 25.63 -5.72 7.98
CA ARG A 644 24.27 -5.80 7.39
C ARG A 644 23.30 -4.69 7.84
N TYR A 645 23.65 -3.93 8.87
CA TYR A 645 22.87 -2.84 9.43
C TYR A 645 23.42 -1.45 9.07
N ARG A 646 24.60 -1.40 8.43
CA ARG A 646 25.34 -0.19 8.06
C ARG A 646 25.67 0.68 9.27
N THR A 647 25.91 0.04 10.41
CA THR A 647 26.03 0.70 11.72
C THR A 647 27.17 1.72 11.73
N SER A 648 28.33 1.35 11.18
CA SER A 648 29.53 2.20 11.15
C SER A 648 29.33 3.40 10.22
N ALA A 649 28.74 3.17 9.04
CA ALA A 649 28.43 4.20 8.06
C ALA A 649 27.39 5.20 8.59
N ILE A 650 26.35 4.73 9.29
CA ILE A 650 25.38 5.60 9.98
C ILE A 650 26.06 6.43 11.08
N GLN A 651 27.02 5.85 11.81
CA GLN A 651 27.77 6.58 12.84
C GLN A 651 28.71 7.65 12.25
N VAL A 652 29.33 7.42 11.08
CA VAL A 652 30.07 8.45 10.34
C VAL A 652 29.14 9.62 9.99
N ILE A 653 27.99 9.33 9.39
CA ILE A 653 26.96 10.34 9.04
C ILE A 653 26.52 11.14 10.28
N ARG A 654 26.24 10.45 11.38
CA ARG A 654 25.87 11.06 12.67
C ARG A 654 26.97 12.01 13.15
N THR A 655 28.22 11.58 13.09
CA THR A 655 29.37 12.34 13.61
C THR A 655 29.62 13.59 12.78
N SER A 656 29.62 13.49 11.45
CA SER A 656 29.77 14.65 10.56
C SER A 656 28.65 15.68 10.74
N LEU A 657 27.39 15.25 10.77
CA LEU A 657 26.25 16.15 10.93
C LEU A 657 26.16 16.76 12.33
N ALA A 658 26.30 15.96 13.38
CA ALA A 658 26.24 16.46 14.76
C ALA A 658 27.47 17.30 15.13
N GLY A 659 28.63 17.08 14.50
CA GLY A 659 29.78 17.97 14.59
C GLY A 659 29.45 19.34 14.00
N HIS A 660 29.05 19.38 12.73
CA HIS A 660 28.70 20.63 12.02
C HIS A 660 27.58 21.42 12.69
N VAL A 661 26.49 20.75 13.10
CA VAL A 661 25.35 21.40 13.77
C VAL A 661 25.74 22.02 15.12
N ARG A 662 26.76 21.49 15.81
CA ARG A 662 27.26 22.04 17.09
C ARG A 662 28.35 23.09 16.92
N SER A 663 29.14 23.04 15.86
CA SER A 663 30.25 24.00 15.63
C SER A 663 29.84 25.28 14.90
N THR A 664 28.73 25.27 14.17
CA THR A 664 28.24 26.46 13.45
C THR A 664 27.41 27.39 14.33
N ALA A 665 27.63 28.70 14.21
CA ALA A 665 26.84 29.73 14.90
C ALA A 665 25.37 29.79 14.44
N GLN A 666 25.07 29.32 13.22
CA GLN A 666 23.70 29.15 12.74
C GLN A 666 23.49 27.74 12.16
N PRO A 667 22.87 26.83 12.93
CA PRO A 667 22.54 25.49 12.46
C PRO A 667 21.75 25.50 11.14
N PRO A 668 22.05 24.60 10.19
CA PRO A 668 21.31 24.52 8.93
C PRO A 668 19.83 24.22 9.18
N LYS A 669 18.93 24.93 8.51
CA LYS A 669 17.50 24.58 8.49
C LYS A 669 17.19 23.49 7.47
N LEU A 670 18.04 23.34 6.44
CA LEU A 670 17.96 22.32 5.40
C LEU A 670 19.31 21.64 5.19
N VAL A 671 19.32 20.31 5.10
CA VAL A 671 20.44 19.53 4.58
C VAL A 671 20.01 18.83 3.29
N LEU A 672 20.69 19.17 2.19
CA LEU A 672 20.60 18.46 0.92
C LEU A 672 21.58 17.28 0.97
N VAL A 673 21.08 16.05 0.88
CA VAL A 673 21.91 14.85 0.96
C VAL A 673 22.06 14.23 -0.42
N LEU A 674 23.29 14.14 -0.89
CA LEU A 674 23.65 13.48 -2.14
C LEU A 674 24.02 12.04 -1.80
N LEU A 675 23.13 11.11 -2.13
CA LEU A 675 23.27 9.69 -1.82
C LEU A 675 24.29 9.04 -2.75
N ALA A 676 25.16 8.19 -2.20
CA ALA A 676 26.12 7.42 -3.00
C ALA A 676 25.42 6.36 -3.87
N ASP A 677 24.35 5.74 -3.35
CA ASP A 677 23.63 4.64 -3.99
C ASP A 677 22.13 4.61 -3.58
N GLU A 678 21.52 3.42 -3.61
CA GLU A 678 20.14 3.16 -3.19
C GLU A 678 20.06 2.36 -1.86
N ASP A 679 20.91 2.65 -0.89
CA ASP A 679 20.91 1.97 0.42
C ASP A 679 19.80 2.48 1.37
N SER A 680 18.85 1.59 1.71
CA SER A 680 17.77 1.87 2.67
C SER A 680 18.23 2.07 4.10
N ARG A 681 19.24 1.32 4.57
CA ARG A 681 19.74 1.42 5.95
C ARG A 681 20.32 2.80 6.17
N ILE A 682 21.15 3.26 5.23
CA ILE A 682 21.77 4.59 5.23
C ILE A 682 20.69 5.68 5.21
N TYR A 683 19.72 5.60 4.29
CA TYR A 683 18.62 6.56 4.24
C TYR A 683 17.83 6.61 5.55
N CYS A 684 17.54 5.47 6.17
CA CYS A 684 16.75 5.40 7.39
C CYS A 684 17.52 5.85 8.64
N GLY A 685 18.79 5.49 8.78
CA GLY A 685 19.68 6.01 9.82
C GLY A 685 19.81 7.54 9.75
N LEU A 686 20.07 8.07 8.55
CA LEU A 686 20.09 9.51 8.25
C LEU A 686 18.78 10.21 8.64
N LYS A 687 17.62 9.65 8.29
CA LYS A 687 16.32 10.22 8.67
C LYS A 687 16.10 10.21 10.18
N ARG A 688 16.49 9.15 10.88
CA ARG A 688 16.41 9.11 12.35
C ARG A 688 17.24 10.22 12.98
N ILE A 689 18.51 10.34 12.58
CA ILE A 689 19.43 11.37 13.09
C ILE A 689 18.85 12.78 12.87
N CYS A 690 18.43 13.10 11.65
CA CYS A 690 18.00 14.46 11.35
C CYS A 690 16.60 14.81 11.86
N ASP A 691 15.64 13.87 11.80
CA ASP A 691 14.25 14.14 12.19
C ASP A 691 14.04 14.11 13.72
N MET A 692 14.85 13.33 14.45
CA MET A 692 14.64 13.05 15.89
C MET A 692 15.75 13.59 16.79
N GLU A 693 17.01 13.56 16.35
CA GLU A 693 18.15 13.97 17.19
C GLU A 693 18.58 15.43 16.94
N LEU A 694 18.66 15.85 15.67
CA LEU A 694 19.17 17.18 15.28
C LEU A 694 18.07 18.22 14.99
N GLY A 695 16.86 17.77 14.63
CA GLY A 695 15.76 18.66 14.30
C GLY A 695 15.98 19.53 13.05
N VAL A 696 16.56 18.93 12.00
CA VAL A 696 16.91 19.60 10.74
C VAL A 696 16.22 18.92 9.56
N HIS A 697 15.62 19.70 8.66
CA HIS A 697 14.99 19.13 7.47
C HIS A 697 16.03 18.51 6.54
N THR A 698 15.76 17.28 6.08
CA THR A 698 16.57 16.62 5.05
C THR A 698 15.78 16.36 3.77
N VAL A 699 16.46 16.54 2.65
CA VAL A 699 16.02 16.17 1.30
C VAL A 699 17.14 15.39 0.62
N GLY A 700 16.84 14.18 0.14
CA GLY A 700 17.81 13.32 -0.53
C GLY A 700 17.69 13.40 -2.05
N MET A 701 18.83 13.42 -2.74
CA MET A 701 18.94 13.24 -4.18
C MET A 701 19.88 12.07 -4.51
N GLN A 702 19.64 11.42 -5.65
CA GLN A 702 20.59 10.47 -6.23
C GLN A 702 21.27 11.15 -7.44
N PRO A 703 22.59 11.43 -7.37
CA PRO A 703 23.32 12.12 -8.44
C PRO A 703 23.09 11.51 -9.82
N ASP A 704 23.21 10.19 -9.96
CA ASP A 704 23.04 9.49 -11.25
C ASP A 704 21.67 9.66 -11.92
N LYS A 705 20.63 9.98 -11.14
CA LYS A 705 19.30 10.34 -11.66
C LYS A 705 19.18 11.84 -11.88
N ALA A 706 19.72 12.64 -10.97
CA ALA A 706 19.64 14.10 -10.97
C ALA A 706 20.54 14.77 -12.04
N THR A 707 21.60 14.11 -12.52
CA THR A 707 22.50 14.60 -13.56
C THR A 707 22.12 14.15 -14.97
N LYS A 708 21.04 13.37 -15.15
CA LYS A 708 20.58 12.93 -16.49
C LYS A 708 20.16 14.16 -17.31
N PRO A 709 20.81 14.46 -18.46
CA PRO A 709 20.54 15.69 -19.23
C PRO A 709 19.07 15.83 -19.65
N LYS A 710 18.43 14.70 -19.98
CA LYS A 710 16.99 14.64 -20.24
C LYS A 710 16.25 14.46 -18.91
N GLY A 711 15.62 15.54 -18.43
CA GLY A 711 14.74 15.53 -17.27
C GLY A 711 15.29 16.15 -15.98
N GLN A 712 16.54 16.63 -15.96
CA GLN A 712 17.15 17.30 -14.79
C GLN A 712 16.25 18.40 -14.19
N GLY A 713 15.73 19.32 -15.00
CA GLY A 713 14.84 20.39 -14.51
C GLY A 713 13.54 19.87 -13.88
N MET A 714 12.94 18.80 -14.44
CA MET A 714 11.76 18.14 -13.86
C MET A 714 12.10 17.45 -12.52
N TYR A 715 13.28 16.84 -12.42
CA TYR A 715 13.78 16.25 -11.18
C TYR A 715 13.98 17.32 -10.11
N PHE A 716 14.70 18.41 -10.42
CA PHE A 716 14.92 19.53 -9.51
C PHE A 716 13.62 20.22 -9.10
N GLY A 717 12.67 20.43 -10.02
CA GLY A 717 11.34 20.94 -9.69
C GLY A 717 10.62 20.05 -8.68
N ASN A 718 10.57 18.74 -8.92
CA ASN A 718 9.95 17.77 -7.99
C ASN A 718 10.66 17.71 -6.62
N VAL A 719 11.93 18.09 -6.55
CA VAL A 719 12.64 18.27 -5.27
C VAL A 719 12.29 19.62 -4.63
N ALA A 720 12.23 20.71 -5.40
CA ALA A 720 11.85 22.03 -4.92
C ALA A 720 10.45 22.04 -4.27
N LEU A 721 9.47 21.31 -4.85
CA LEU A 721 8.15 21.08 -4.24
C LEU A 721 8.25 20.57 -2.79
N LYS A 722 9.22 19.69 -2.50
CA LYS A 722 9.41 19.11 -1.15
C LYS A 722 10.17 20.05 -0.22
N VAL A 723 11.18 20.76 -0.72
CA VAL A 723 11.93 21.74 0.08
C VAL A 723 11.01 22.88 0.51
N ASN A 724 10.20 23.41 -0.42
CA ASN A 724 9.27 24.49 -0.18
C ASN A 724 8.28 24.16 0.95
N MET A 725 7.59 23.02 0.85
CA MET A 725 6.59 22.58 1.84
C MET A 725 7.21 22.18 3.19
N LYS A 726 8.44 21.64 3.22
CA LYS A 726 9.16 21.39 4.49
C LYS A 726 9.38 22.70 5.27
N LEU A 727 9.79 23.75 4.57
CA LEU A 727 10.10 25.07 5.13
C LEU A 727 8.88 26.01 5.23
N GLY A 728 7.65 25.47 5.23
CA GLY A 728 6.41 26.24 5.44
C GLY A 728 5.94 27.07 4.24
N GLY A 729 6.47 26.82 3.05
CA GLY A 729 5.93 27.34 1.79
C GLY A 729 4.58 26.72 1.43
N MET A 730 3.98 27.18 0.33
CA MET A 730 2.79 26.61 -0.29
C MET A 730 3.05 26.49 -1.79
N ASN A 731 3.00 25.27 -2.33
CA ASN A 731 3.32 25.04 -3.74
C ASN A 731 2.26 25.64 -4.66
N HIS A 732 1.01 25.22 -4.48
CA HIS A 732 -0.15 25.65 -5.24
C HIS A 732 -1.39 25.59 -4.37
N VAL A 733 -2.44 26.29 -4.80
CA VAL A 733 -3.79 26.21 -4.23
C VAL A 733 -4.77 25.83 -5.33
N LEU A 734 -6.04 25.63 -5.00
CA LEU A 734 -7.10 25.51 -6.01
C LEU A 734 -7.64 26.92 -6.35
N ASP A 735 -8.11 27.10 -7.57
CA ASP A 735 -8.70 28.36 -8.01
C ASP A 735 -9.98 28.70 -7.21
N ALA A 736 -10.23 30.00 -7.01
CA ALA A 736 -11.30 30.46 -6.13
C ALA A 736 -12.70 30.30 -6.75
N ALA A 737 -12.82 30.21 -8.08
CA ALA A 737 -14.10 30.07 -8.76
C ALA A 737 -14.64 28.64 -8.61
N SER A 738 -13.83 27.64 -8.93
CA SER A 738 -14.18 26.22 -8.77
C SER A 738 -14.36 25.81 -7.30
N THR A 739 -13.65 26.46 -6.37
CA THR A 739 -13.69 26.09 -4.94
C THR A 739 -14.53 26.98 -4.04
N LYS A 740 -15.26 27.97 -4.57
CA LYS A 740 -16.13 28.81 -3.72
C LYS A 740 -17.18 27.97 -2.99
N TRP A 741 -17.93 27.14 -3.72
CA TRP A 741 -18.94 26.25 -3.14
C TRP A 741 -18.29 25.32 -2.08
N LEU A 742 -17.12 24.75 -2.39
CA LEU A 742 -16.38 23.85 -1.51
C LEU A 742 -15.99 24.51 -0.18
N ARG A 743 -15.53 25.76 -0.24
CA ARG A 743 -15.15 26.56 0.94
C ARG A 743 -16.35 27.03 1.75
N ASP A 744 -17.49 27.27 1.09
CA ASP A 744 -18.72 27.72 1.73
C ASP A 744 -19.53 26.57 2.35
N SER A 745 -19.48 25.35 1.80
CA SER A 745 -20.22 24.16 2.25
C SER A 745 -19.36 23.18 3.07
N MET A 746 -18.42 22.47 2.43
CA MET A 746 -17.66 21.36 3.05
C MET A 746 -16.51 21.82 3.92
N LEU A 747 -15.82 22.91 3.56
CA LEU A 747 -14.54 23.31 4.16
C LEU A 747 -14.63 24.55 5.06
N LYS A 748 -15.84 25.06 5.31
CA LYS A 748 -16.08 26.24 6.15
C LYS A 748 -15.63 25.97 7.59
N ASN A 749 -14.64 26.73 8.08
CA ASN A 749 -14.06 26.59 9.41
C ASN A 749 -13.66 25.13 9.78
N THR A 750 -13.22 24.37 8.78
CA THR A 750 -12.95 22.93 8.89
C THR A 750 -11.50 22.65 9.28
N MET A 751 -11.28 21.55 10.00
CA MET A 751 -9.99 20.88 10.08
C MET A 751 -10.08 19.51 9.42
N LEU A 752 -9.32 19.32 8.34
CA LEU A 752 -9.16 18.01 7.69
C LEU A 752 -8.09 17.23 8.44
N VAL A 753 -8.40 15.98 8.78
CA VAL A 753 -7.54 15.09 9.57
C VAL A 753 -7.30 13.80 8.79
N GLY A 754 -6.07 13.32 8.79
CA GLY A 754 -5.70 12.00 8.30
C GLY A 754 -5.16 11.14 9.45
N ILE A 755 -5.57 9.87 9.51
CA ILE A 755 -5.09 8.89 10.50
C ILE A 755 -4.69 7.60 9.78
N ASP A 756 -3.48 7.10 10.08
CA ASP A 756 -3.01 5.77 9.66
C ASP A 756 -2.37 5.03 10.84
N VAL A 757 -2.37 3.69 10.76
CA VAL A 757 -1.64 2.81 11.67
C VAL A 757 -0.88 1.75 10.86
N THR A 758 0.44 1.70 11.06
CA THR A 758 1.33 0.72 10.41
C THR A 758 1.88 -0.27 11.43
N HIS A 759 1.67 -1.56 11.17
CA HIS A 759 2.13 -2.67 12.01
C HIS A 759 3.48 -3.26 11.58
N GLY A 760 4.05 -4.08 12.47
CA GLY A 760 5.03 -5.10 12.12
C GLY A 760 4.59 -5.95 10.92
N SER A 761 5.56 -6.49 10.19
CA SER A 761 5.36 -7.31 9.01
C SER A 761 6.01 -8.68 9.20
N THR A 762 5.89 -9.57 8.22
CA THR A 762 6.58 -10.87 8.20
C THR A 762 8.11 -10.79 8.11
N GLY A 763 8.69 -9.59 7.93
CA GLY A 763 10.13 -9.32 8.04
C GLY A 763 10.44 -8.21 9.05
N SER A 764 9.72 -8.21 10.17
CA SER A 764 9.90 -7.34 11.33
C SER A 764 10.03 -8.21 12.59
N LYS A 765 10.94 -7.88 13.52
CA LYS A 765 11.17 -8.67 14.75
C LYS A 765 9.85 -8.94 15.48
N ALA A 766 9.67 -10.14 16.02
CA ALA A 766 8.50 -10.45 16.86
C ALA A 766 8.48 -9.51 18.09
N GLY A 767 7.31 -8.93 18.41
CA GLY A 767 7.20 -7.85 19.41
C GLY A 767 7.34 -6.43 18.84
N SER A 768 7.61 -6.28 17.53
CA SER A 768 7.59 -4.99 16.83
C SER A 768 6.34 -4.16 17.18
N PRO A 769 6.48 -2.85 17.48
CA PRO A 769 5.36 -2.00 17.84
C PRO A 769 4.43 -1.74 16.65
N SER A 770 3.25 -1.18 16.96
CA SER A 770 2.39 -0.54 15.98
C SER A 770 2.68 0.97 15.97
N LEU A 771 2.67 1.61 14.80
CA LEU A 771 3.02 3.03 14.65
C LEU A 771 1.81 3.81 14.15
N ALA A 772 1.27 4.72 14.97
CA ALA A 772 0.15 5.58 14.60
C ALA A 772 0.64 6.96 14.15
N ALA A 773 -0.02 7.52 13.13
CA ALA A 773 0.13 8.91 12.70
C ALA A 773 -1.22 9.62 12.71
N ILE A 774 -1.23 10.86 13.21
CA ILE A 774 -2.26 11.85 12.88
C ILE A 774 -1.60 12.98 12.09
N VAL A 775 -2.27 13.45 11.05
CA VAL A 775 -1.93 14.71 10.37
C VAL A 775 -3.19 15.57 10.33
N ALA A 776 -3.04 16.89 10.47
CA ALA A 776 -4.20 17.79 10.44
C ALA A 776 -3.87 19.10 9.73
N SER A 777 -4.81 19.59 8.91
CA SER A 777 -4.69 20.86 8.20
C SER A 777 -4.63 22.02 9.20
N VAL A 778 -3.67 22.93 9.06
CA VAL A 778 -3.53 24.11 9.94
C VAL A 778 -3.85 25.45 9.26
N ASP A 779 -4.15 25.43 7.96
CA ASP A 779 -4.50 26.60 7.15
C ASP A 779 -5.80 26.38 6.36
N SER A 780 -6.45 27.49 5.97
CA SER A 780 -7.72 27.52 5.22
C SER A 780 -7.60 27.16 3.73
N ASP A 781 -6.39 26.96 3.23
CA ASP A 781 -6.13 26.48 1.87
C ASP A 781 -5.83 24.97 1.83
N PHE A 782 -5.82 24.31 3.00
CA PHE A 782 -5.62 22.88 3.18
C PHE A 782 -4.32 22.38 2.56
N THR A 783 -3.24 23.17 2.69
CA THR A 783 -1.92 22.88 2.11
C THR A 783 -0.91 22.30 3.12
N ASN A 784 -0.92 22.76 4.38
CA ASN A 784 0.03 22.33 5.40
C ASN A 784 -0.62 21.36 6.40
N TYR A 785 0.01 20.18 6.56
CA TYR A 785 -0.42 19.16 7.52
C TYR A 785 0.73 18.72 8.44
N PRO A 786 0.99 19.42 9.54
CA PRO A 786 1.95 18.97 10.55
C PRO A 786 1.52 17.63 11.16
N ALA A 787 2.44 16.67 11.18
CA ALA A 787 2.20 15.33 11.70
C ALA A 787 2.48 15.22 13.21
N GLU A 788 1.80 14.28 13.85
CA GLU A 788 2.13 13.80 15.19
C GLU A 788 2.06 12.28 15.20
N LEU A 789 3.02 11.66 15.89
CA LEU A 789 3.29 10.23 15.80
C LEU A 789 3.32 9.60 17.20
N ARG A 790 2.90 8.34 17.29
CA ARG A 790 2.98 7.53 18.51
C ARG A 790 3.45 6.10 18.21
N ILE A 791 4.32 5.60 19.08
CA ILE A 791 4.66 4.19 19.19
C ILE A 791 3.62 3.52 20.10
N GLN A 792 3.03 2.43 19.65
CA GLN A 792 1.99 1.70 20.37
C GLN A 792 2.45 0.29 20.71
N ARG A 793 2.23 -0.10 21.96
CA ARG A 793 2.42 -1.48 22.42
C ARG A 793 1.41 -2.40 21.72
N PRO A 794 1.81 -3.58 21.21
CA PRO A 794 0.86 -4.62 20.83
C PRO A 794 -0.05 -4.96 22.02
N ALA A 795 -1.31 -5.29 21.78
CA ALA A 795 -2.21 -5.71 22.85
C ALA A 795 -1.81 -7.11 23.35
N GLU A 796 -2.07 -7.42 24.62
CA GLU A 796 -1.86 -8.77 25.16
C GLU A 796 -2.53 -9.82 24.25
N ASN A 797 -1.77 -10.87 23.93
CA ASN A 797 -2.15 -11.93 22.98
C ASN A 797 -2.34 -11.54 21.50
N LYS A 798 -2.17 -10.27 21.07
CA LYS A 798 -2.24 -9.86 19.65
C LYS A 798 -0.91 -9.30 19.12
N GLU A 799 -0.55 -9.66 17.89
CA GLU A 799 0.67 -9.17 17.21
C GLU A 799 0.51 -7.73 16.64
N SER A 800 -0.68 -7.13 16.73
CA SER A 800 -1.00 -5.79 16.23
C SER A 800 -2.17 -5.15 17.00
N LYS A 801 -2.26 -3.82 16.97
CA LYS A 801 -3.35 -3.03 17.56
C LYS A 801 -3.78 -1.91 16.60
N GLU A 802 -4.84 -2.15 15.82
CA GLU A 802 -5.37 -1.19 14.82
C GLU A 802 -5.92 0.09 15.47
N VAL A 803 -6.54 -0.02 16.66
CA VAL A 803 -7.06 1.12 17.44
C VAL A 803 -5.90 1.99 17.94
N VAL A 804 -5.92 3.28 17.57
CA VAL A 804 -4.95 4.28 18.09
C VAL A 804 -5.16 4.51 19.59
N ALA A 805 -4.19 4.10 20.41
CA ALA A 805 -4.26 4.14 21.88
C ALA A 805 -4.38 5.56 22.45
N ASP A 806 -3.53 6.49 21.99
CA ASP A 806 -3.42 7.85 22.51
C ASP A 806 -4.21 8.85 21.66
N LEU A 807 -5.26 8.40 20.95
CA LEU A 807 -5.92 9.20 19.91
C LEU A 807 -6.48 10.51 20.47
N LYS A 808 -7.05 10.48 21.67
CA LYS A 808 -7.56 11.66 22.37
C LYS A 808 -6.48 12.76 22.43
N ASP A 809 -5.32 12.44 22.98
CA ASP A 809 -4.26 13.40 23.21
C ASP A 809 -3.62 13.88 21.89
N MET A 810 -3.53 12.99 20.89
CA MET A 810 -3.11 13.33 19.53
C MET A 810 -4.08 14.34 18.87
N VAL A 811 -5.41 14.14 19.00
CA VAL A 811 -6.43 15.07 18.50
C VAL A 811 -6.40 16.40 19.26
N VAL A 812 -6.28 16.37 20.58
CA VAL A 812 -6.07 17.57 21.42
C VAL A 812 -4.82 18.35 20.96
N GLY A 813 -3.71 17.66 20.68
CA GLY A 813 -2.48 18.27 20.15
C GLY A 813 -2.72 19.01 18.82
N ARG A 814 -3.45 18.40 17.88
CA ARG A 814 -3.82 19.02 16.60
C ARG A 814 -4.79 20.20 16.79
N LEU A 815 -5.81 20.08 17.65
CA LEU A 815 -6.76 21.16 17.97
C LEU A 815 -6.07 22.37 18.61
N ARG A 816 -5.14 22.13 19.55
CA ARG A 816 -4.31 23.20 20.16
C ARG A 816 -3.45 23.90 19.11
N LEU A 817 -2.85 23.16 18.17
CA LEU A 817 -2.07 23.74 17.06
C LEU A 817 -2.96 24.56 16.12
N TYR A 818 -4.12 24.04 15.70
CA TYR A 818 -5.08 24.76 14.87
C TYR A 818 -5.50 26.08 15.53
N LYS A 819 -5.86 26.05 16.83
CA LYS A 819 -6.22 27.23 17.62
C LYS A 819 -5.09 28.26 17.68
N ARG A 820 -3.84 27.85 17.87
CA ARG A 820 -2.68 28.76 17.85
C ARG A 820 -2.48 29.44 16.48
N LYS A 821 -2.69 28.72 15.38
CA LYS A 821 -2.49 29.26 14.02
C LYS A 821 -3.66 30.12 13.52
N ASN A 822 -4.90 29.82 13.95
CA ASN A 822 -6.12 30.42 13.43
C ASN A 822 -6.87 31.32 14.43
N GLY A 823 -6.41 31.42 15.68
CA GLY A 823 -7.05 32.19 16.76
C GLY A 823 -8.33 31.55 17.35
N ARG A 824 -8.83 30.46 16.75
CA ARG A 824 -10.08 29.79 17.11
C ARG A 824 -10.00 28.29 16.83
N LEU A 825 -10.85 27.52 17.50
CA LEU A 825 -11.05 26.10 17.19
C LEU A 825 -11.83 25.94 15.87
N PRO A 826 -11.69 24.80 15.16
CA PRO A 826 -12.52 24.52 13.99
C PRO A 826 -13.97 24.27 14.41
N ALA A 827 -14.92 24.61 13.53
CA ALA A 827 -16.34 24.32 13.74
C ALA A 827 -16.72 22.88 13.35
N GLN A 828 -15.90 22.25 12.50
CA GLN A 828 -16.10 20.88 12.04
C GLN A 828 -14.78 20.15 11.76
N LEU A 829 -14.75 18.84 11.99
CA LEU A 829 -13.64 17.94 11.69
C LEU A 829 -14.09 16.91 10.64
N ILE A 830 -13.26 16.70 9.63
CA ILE A 830 -13.44 15.62 8.65
C ILE A 830 -12.23 14.70 8.77
N VAL A 831 -12.44 13.48 9.25
CA VAL A 831 -11.39 12.49 9.52
C VAL A 831 -11.38 11.46 8.40
N TYR A 832 -10.26 11.37 7.68
CA TYR A 832 -9.98 10.32 6.71
C TYR A 832 -9.06 9.26 7.33
N ARG A 833 -9.56 8.04 7.49
CA ARG A 833 -8.90 6.93 8.20
C ARG A 833 -8.44 5.83 7.23
N ASP A 834 -7.15 5.56 7.14
CA ASP A 834 -6.61 4.41 6.39
C ASP A 834 -6.64 3.13 7.23
N GLY A 835 -6.31 1.99 6.62
CA GLY A 835 -5.89 0.76 7.31
C GLY A 835 -7.00 -0.12 7.90
N VAL A 836 -8.19 0.41 8.17
CA VAL A 836 -9.27 -0.33 8.85
C VAL A 836 -10.07 -1.18 7.87
N GLY A 837 -10.24 -2.47 8.19
CA GLY A 837 -11.06 -3.41 7.41
C GLY A 837 -12.56 -3.30 7.70
N GLU A 838 -13.39 -3.80 6.78
CA GLU A 838 -14.85 -3.73 6.84
C GLU A 838 -15.45 -4.34 8.11
N SER A 839 -14.99 -5.55 8.48
CA SER A 839 -15.34 -6.23 9.75
C SER A 839 -14.85 -5.53 11.01
N GLN A 840 -14.08 -4.44 10.88
CA GLN A 840 -13.53 -3.66 11.98
C GLN A 840 -14.15 -2.26 12.11
N PHE A 841 -15.04 -1.84 11.19
CA PHE A 841 -15.62 -0.50 11.21
C PHE A 841 -16.30 -0.17 12.54
N ARG A 842 -17.19 -1.05 13.04
CA ARG A 842 -17.84 -0.84 14.35
C ARG A 842 -16.85 -0.93 15.52
N GLN A 843 -16.13 -2.04 15.65
CA GLN A 843 -15.24 -2.31 16.79
C GLN A 843 -14.06 -1.33 16.92
N THR A 844 -13.51 -0.84 15.80
CA THR A 844 -12.34 0.06 15.80
C THR A 844 -12.77 1.52 15.78
N ILE A 845 -13.68 1.91 14.88
CA ILE A 845 -14.06 3.32 14.74
C ILE A 845 -15.09 3.70 15.80
N LEU A 846 -16.27 3.09 15.77
CA LEU A 846 -17.40 3.53 16.61
C LEU A 846 -17.16 3.22 18.10
N ASP A 847 -16.73 2.01 18.43
CA ASP A 847 -16.63 1.58 19.83
C ASP A 847 -15.37 2.14 20.54
N ARG A 848 -14.42 2.76 19.83
CA ARG A 848 -13.09 3.14 20.38
C ARG A 848 -12.54 4.49 19.89
N GLU A 849 -12.36 4.68 18.59
CA GLU A 849 -11.73 5.91 18.07
C GLU A 849 -12.68 7.13 18.18
N LEU A 850 -13.97 6.96 17.88
CA LEU A 850 -15.00 8.00 17.97
C LEU A 850 -15.17 8.55 19.41
N PRO A 851 -15.33 7.72 20.48
CA PRO A 851 -15.29 8.18 21.86
C PRO A 851 -14.03 8.97 22.22
N SER A 852 -12.87 8.54 21.69
CA SER A 852 -11.58 9.20 21.95
C SER A 852 -11.49 10.58 21.29
N ILE A 853 -12.07 10.75 20.10
CA ILE A 853 -12.23 12.05 19.41
C ILE A 853 -13.21 12.95 20.18
N LYS A 854 -14.34 12.42 20.66
CA LYS A 854 -15.33 13.19 21.45
C LYS A 854 -14.74 13.67 22.79
N ALA A 855 -14.01 12.80 23.51
CA ALA A 855 -13.29 13.17 24.73
C ALA A 855 -12.20 14.24 24.50
N ALA A 856 -11.64 14.35 23.29
CA ALA A 856 -10.74 15.44 22.93
C ALA A 856 -11.47 16.79 22.75
N PHE A 857 -12.73 16.78 22.33
CA PHE A 857 -13.56 17.99 22.25
C PHE A 857 -13.97 18.47 23.65
N GLU A 858 -14.31 17.55 24.53
CA GLU A 858 -14.59 17.82 25.95
C GLU A 858 -13.38 18.49 26.63
N GLU A 859 -12.16 17.95 26.50
CA GLU A 859 -10.94 18.58 27.05
C GLU A 859 -10.65 19.97 26.47
N MET A 860 -11.04 20.21 25.21
CA MET A 860 -10.86 21.51 24.55
C MET A 860 -11.96 22.53 24.88
N SER A 861 -12.97 22.14 25.67
CA SER A 861 -13.99 23.05 26.21
C SER A 861 -13.41 23.89 27.34
N GLU A 862 -13.39 25.21 27.16
CA GLU A 862 -12.92 26.14 28.21
C GLU A 862 -13.98 26.26 29.33
N PRO A 863 -13.65 25.95 30.60
CA PRO A 863 -14.57 26.19 31.71
C PRO A 863 -14.70 27.70 31.93
N SER A 864 -15.82 28.28 31.53
CA SER A 864 -16.14 29.70 31.71
C SER A 864 -17.65 29.90 31.83
N PRO A 865 -18.14 30.63 32.84
CA PRO A 865 -19.58 30.87 33.02
C PRO A 865 -20.21 31.48 31.77
N GLY A 866 -21.29 30.86 31.28
CA GLY A 866 -22.03 31.33 30.10
C GLY A 866 -21.46 30.91 28.73
N ARG A 867 -20.36 30.13 28.66
CA ARG A 867 -19.85 29.59 27.40
C ARG A 867 -20.30 28.14 27.20
N ALA A 868 -20.90 27.85 26.04
CA ALA A 868 -21.28 26.49 25.67
C ALA A 868 -20.05 25.57 25.50
N ALA A 869 -20.24 24.28 25.77
CA ALA A 869 -19.20 23.26 25.54
C ALA A 869 -18.79 23.22 24.05
N TYR A 870 -17.53 22.87 23.80
CA TYR A 870 -17.00 22.78 22.44
C TYR A 870 -17.48 21.49 21.78
N THR A 871 -18.48 21.63 20.91
CA THR A 871 -19.14 20.52 20.20
C THR A 871 -19.07 20.74 18.68
N PRO A 872 -17.88 20.55 18.06
CA PRO A 872 -17.75 20.66 16.61
C PRO A 872 -18.49 19.50 15.92
N LYS A 873 -18.94 19.73 14.68
CA LYS A 873 -19.45 18.63 13.84
C LYS A 873 -18.30 17.70 13.43
N LEU A 874 -18.59 16.44 13.19
CA LEU A 874 -17.63 15.39 12.89
C LEU A 874 -18.15 14.43 11.82
N SER A 875 -17.30 14.12 10.84
CA SER A 875 -17.47 12.94 9.98
C SER A 875 -16.20 12.10 9.96
N ILE A 876 -16.35 10.78 9.96
CA ILE A 876 -15.26 9.81 9.87
C ILE A 876 -15.47 8.94 8.63
N ILE A 877 -14.51 9.01 7.71
CA ILE A 877 -14.54 8.38 6.38
C ILE A 877 -13.36 7.42 6.28
N VAL A 878 -13.62 6.12 6.16
CA VAL A 878 -12.56 5.12 5.96
C VAL A 878 -12.14 5.09 4.50
N CYS A 879 -10.84 5.19 4.25
CA CYS A 879 -10.20 5.19 2.94
C CYS A 879 -9.56 3.83 2.67
N VAL A 880 -10.23 2.96 1.91
CA VAL A 880 -9.71 1.64 1.57
C VAL A 880 -8.97 1.73 0.23
N LYS A 881 -7.64 1.93 0.28
CA LYS A 881 -6.76 1.97 -0.92
C LYS A 881 -6.35 0.59 -1.46
N ARG A 882 -6.67 -0.50 -0.76
CA ARG A 882 -6.28 -1.89 -1.09
C ARG A 882 -7.49 -2.80 -1.30
N HIS A 883 -8.21 -2.59 -2.39
CA HIS A 883 -9.30 -3.46 -2.84
C HIS A 883 -9.03 -4.05 -4.25
N HIS A 884 -9.86 -5.00 -4.65
CA HIS A 884 -9.73 -5.72 -5.93
C HIS A 884 -10.71 -5.24 -7.01
N THR A 885 -11.76 -4.47 -6.66
CA THR A 885 -12.65 -3.79 -7.63
C THR A 885 -11.87 -2.89 -8.61
N ARG A 886 -12.18 -2.99 -9.90
CA ARG A 886 -11.64 -2.22 -11.03
C ARG A 886 -12.79 -1.73 -11.90
N PHE A 887 -12.50 -0.69 -12.67
CA PHE A 887 -13.41 -0.14 -13.67
C PHE A 887 -12.69 -0.03 -15.01
N TYR A 888 -13.40 -0.36 -16.08
CA TYR A 888 -12.90 -0.35 -17.45
C TYR A 888 -13.78 0.61 -18.27
N PRO A 889 -13.19 1.57 -19.00
CA PRO A 889 -13.96 2.48 -19.84
C PRO A 889 -14.65 1.71 -20.97
N THR A 890 -15.88 2.10 -21.30
CA THR A 890 -16.64 1.54 -22.42
C THR A 890 -16.54 2.40 -23.68
N GLU A 891 -15.97 3.60 -23.57
CA GLU A 891 -15.84 4.57 -24.67
C GLU A 891 -14.46 5.24 -24.68
N THR A 892 -13.91 5.46 -25.87
CA THR A 892 -12.55 5.98 -26.05
C THR A 892 -12.39 7.41 -25.51
N GLN A 893 -13.45 8.22 -25.58
CA GLN A 893 -13.46 9.59 -25.05
C GLN A 893 -13.35 9.66 -23.51
N HIS A 894 -13.70 8.57 -22.81
CA HIS A 894 -13.63 8.47 -21.35
C HIS A 894 -12.41 7.65 -20.86
N MET A 895 -11.48 7.38 -21.78
CA MET A 895 -10.26 6.63 -21.56
C MET A 895 -9.03 7.54 -21.59
N SER A 896 -8.16 7.38 -20.59
CA SER A 896 -6.84 8.00 -20.54
C SER A 896 -5.82 7.22 -21.39
N SER A 897 -4.68 7.85 -21.69
CA SER A 897 -3.62 7.28 -22.56
C SER A 897 -2.94 6.00 -22.08
N ASN A 898 -3.31 5.48 -20.91
CA ASN A 898 -2.85 4.20 -20.36
C ASN A 898 -3.96 3.12 -20.29
N GLY A 899 -5.12 3.39 -20.89
CA GLY A 899 -6.27 2.49 -20.93
C GLY A 899 -7.21 2.55 -19.72
N ASN A 900 -6.89 3.35 -18.68
CA ASN A 900 -7.76 3.53 -17.52
C ASN A 900 -8.83 4.59 -17.78
N THR A 901 -9.92 4.52 -17.02
CA THR A 901 -10.92 5.60 -16.93
C THR A 901 -10.28 6.94 -16.52
N LEU A 902 -10.87 8.06 -16.94
CA LEU A 902 -10.32 9.39 -16.66
C LEU A 902 -10.28 9.72 -15.14
N PRO A 903 -9.27 10.48 -14.66
CA PRO A 903 -9.23 10.96 -13.28
C PRO A 903 -10.48 11.77 -12.93
N GLY A 904 -11.07 11.50 -11.76
CA GLY A 904 -12.38 12.06 -11.39
C GLY A 904 -13.57 11.17 -11.70
N THR A 905 -13.36 10.01 -12.35
CA THR A 905 -14.41 8.97 -12.41
C THR A 905 -14.81 8.55 -10.98
N VAL A 906 -16.08 8.75 -10.63
CA VAL A 906 -16.71 8.29 -9.40
C VAL A 906 -17.74 7.20 -9.71
N VAL A 907 -17.84 6.20 -8.84
CA VAL A 907 -18.85 5.14 -8.92
C VAL A 907 -19.44 4.93 -7.53
N ASP A 908 -20.71 5.25 -7.37
CA ASP A 908 -21.51 5.08 -6.14
C ASP A 908 -22.70 4.12 -6.31
N LYS A 909 -22.97 3.65 -7.54
CA LYS A 909 -24.05 2.71 -7.87
C LYS A 909 -23.52 1.34 -8.33
N GLY A 910 -24.30 0.29 -8.07
CA GLY A 910 -24.13 -1.06 -8.61
C GLY A 910 -22.90 -1.87 -8.17
N VAL A 911 -21.92 -1.23 -7.51
CA VAL A 911 -20.75 -1.87 -6.90
C VAL A 911 -20.68 -1.70 -5.36
N SER A 912 -21.63 -0.94 -4.83
CA SER A 912 -21.74 -0.57 -3.41
C SER A 912 -22.61 -1.59 -2.67
N ASP A 913 -22.31 -1.78 -1.38
CA ASP A 913 -23.21 -2.44 -0.44
C ASP A 913 -24.54 -1.67 -0.31
N ALA A 914 -25.64 -2.38 -0.02
CA ALA A 914 -26.97 -1.78 0.05
C ALA A 914 -27.15 -0.82 1.24
N PHE A 915 -26.45 -1.01 2.37
CA PHE A 915 -26.64 -0.20 3.59
C PHE A 915 -25.47 0.71 3.95
N LEU A 916 -24.37 0.68 3.20
CA LEU A 916 -23.21 1.55 3.44
C LEU A 916 -23.24 2.79 2.56
N PHE A 917 -23.13 3.97 3.19
CA PHE A 917 -22.80 5.19 2.44
C PHE A 917 -21.35 5.12 1.95
N GLU A 918 -21.18 4.73 0.67
CA GLU A 918 -19.86 4.58 0.06
C GLU A 918 -19.78 4.99 -1.41
N PHE A 919 -18.55 5.25 -1.86
CA PHE A 919 -18.24 5.52 -3.27
C PHE A 919 -16.79 5.13 -3.60
N TYR A 920 -16.52 4.86 -4.86
CA TYR A 920 -15.18 4.66 -5.40
C TYR A 920 -14.76 5.89 -6.20
N LEU A 921 -13.58 6.44 -5.94
CA LEU A 921 -13.03 7.58 -6.69
C LEU A 921 -11.72 7.19 -7.40
N GLN A 922 -11.68 7.43 -8.71
CA GLN A 922 -10.54 7.15 -9.59
C GLN A 922 -9.58 8.34 -9.70
N GLY A 923 -8.29 8.01 -9.70
CA GLY A 923 -7.17 8.91 -9.99
C GLY A 923 -6.53 8.53 -11.33
N THR A 924 -5.22 8.33 -11.38
CA THR A 924 -4.54 7.95 -12.65
C THR A 924 -4.53 6.44 -12.96
N VAL A 925 -4.75 5.56 -11.95
CA VAL A 925 -4.54 4.09 -12.11
C VAL A 925 -5.49 3.22 -11.28
N LYS A 926 -5.65 3.50 -9.98
CA LYS A 926 -6.46 2.66 -9.07
C LYS A 926 -7.50 3.50 -8.35
N PRO A 927 -8.74 3.00 -8.18
CA PRO A 927 -9.72 3.67 -7.34
C PRO A 927 -9.28 3.62 -5.88
N THR A 928 -9.83 4.52 -5.08
CA THR A 928 -9.93 4.35 -3.61
C THR A 928 -11.40 4.26 -3.26
N ARG A 929 -11.77 3.29 -2.43
CA ARG A 929 -13.12 3.14 -1.85
C ARG A 929 -13.19 4.00 -0.59
N TYR A 930 -14.19 4.86 -0.51
CA TYR A 930 -14.47 5.73 0.64
C TYR A 930 -15.77 5.26 1.27
N VAL A 931 -15.77 4.97 2.57
CA VAL A 931 -16.95 4.51 3.33
C VAL A 931 -17.17 5.45 4.51
N VAL A 932 -18.36 6.01 4.64
CA VAL A 932 -18.73 6.91 5.74
C VAL A 932 -19.20 6.09 6.93
N ILE A 933 -18.45 6.15 8.04
CA ILE A 933 -18.70 5.34 9.25
C ILE A 933 -19.41 6.16 10.33
N TYR A 934 -19.13 7.46 10.37
CA TYR A 934 -19.82 8.40 11.24
C TYR A 934 -20.03 9.72 10.48
N ASP A 935 -21.20 10.32 10.57
CA ASP A 935 -21.46 11.67 10.02
C ASP A 935 -22.57 12.42 10.78
N ASP A 936 -22.20 13.50 11.48
CA ASP A 936 -23.14 14.52 11.97
C ASP A 936 -22.97 15.90 11.27
N ILE A 937 -22.10 15.97 10.25
CA ILE A 937 -22.08 17.09 9.30
C ILE A 937 -23.34 17.03 8.43
N GLY A 938 -23.68 15.85 7.92
CA GLY A 938 -24.84 15.61 7.06
C GLY A 938 -24.50 15.79 5.58
N PHE A 939 -23.52 15.04 5.09
CA PHE A 939 -23.06 15.11 3.72
C PHE A 939 -24.05 14.48 2.74
N THR A 940 -24.33 15.20 1.64
CA THR A 940 -24.86 14.57 0.43
C THR A 940 -23.74 13.91 -0.37
N SER A 941 -24.10 12.95 -1.20
CA SER A 941 -23.17 12.26 -2.11
C SER A 941 -22.31 13.23 -2.91
N ASP A 942 -22.91 14.21 -3.60
CA ASP A 942 -22.16 15.17 -4.44
C ASP A 942 -21.19 16.05 -3.65
N VAL A 943 -21.59 16.57 -2.48
CA VAL A 943 -20.71 17.43 -1.67
C VAL A 943 -19.46 16.67 -1.23
N LEU A 944 -19.63 15.43 -0.77
CA LEU A 944 -18.52 14.61 -0.30
C LEU A 944 -17.65 14.09 -1.44
N GLN A 945 -18.27 13.57 -2.51
CA GLN A 945 -17.57 13.02 -3.68
C GLN A 945 -16.75 14.10 -4.40
N GLN A 946 -17.38 15.23 -4.73
CA GLN A 946 -16.71 16.36 -5.39
C GLN A 946 -15.65 16.98 -4.50
N GLY A 947 -15.93 17.11 -3.19
CA GLY A 947 -14.97 17.68 -2.26
C GLY A 947 -13.73 16.81 -2.06
N THR A 948 -13.92 15.50 -1.90
CA THR A 948 -12.82 14.52 -1.89
C THR A 948 -12.02 14.57 -3.20
N HIS A 949 -12.70 14.66 -4.34
CA HIS A 949 -12.06 14.81 -5.65
C HIS A 949 -11.23 16.09 -5.78
N MET A 950 -11.74 17.24 -5.33
CA MET A 950 -11.00 18.49 -5.37
C MET A 950 -9.78 18.46 -4.45
N LEU A 951 -9.92 17.93 -3.23
CA LEU A 951 -8.82 17.77 -2.28
C LEU A 951 -7.67 16.92 -2.87
N CYS A 952 -7.96 15.93 -3.71
CA CYS A 952 -6.95 15.12 -4.40
C CYS A 952 -6.00 15.91 -5.33
N TYR A 953 -6.27 17.17 -5.66
CA TYR A 953 -5.35 18.04 -6.40
C TYR A 953 -4.36 18.81 -5.49
N LEU A 954 -4.57 18.82 -4.17
CA LEU A 954 -3.71 19.49 -3.20
C LEU A 954 -2.53 18.63 -2.69
N TYR A 955 -2.23 17.49 -3.33
CA TYR A 955 -1.11 16.65 -2.93
C TYR A 955 0.24 17.37 -3.12
N PRO A 956 1.04 17.63 -2.07
CA PRO A 956 2.14 18.60 -2.13
C PRO A 956 3.39 18.11 -2.87
N ARG A 957 3.49 16.82 -3.22
CA ARG A 957 4.75 16.18 -3.67
C ARG A 957 4.82 15.91 -5.19
N ALA A 958 3.76 16.20 -5.94
CA ALA A 958 3.68 15.97 -7.38
C ALA A 958 2.61 16.87 -8.04
N THR A 959 2.78 17.20 -9.32
CA THR A 959 1.76 17.93 -10.11
C THR A 959 0.79 16.98 -10.81
N LYS A 960 0.16 16.11 -10.01
CA LYS A 960 -0.84 15.13 -10.44
C LYS A 960 -1.95 15.02 -9.40
N ALA A 961 -3.18 14.75 -9.84
CA ALA A 961 -4.23 14.32 -8.93
C ALA A 961 -3.97 12.87 -8.49
N VAL A 962 -4.17 12.63 -7.19
CA VAL A 962 -4.10 11.29 -6.60
C VAL A 962 -5.51 10.70 -6.49
N SER A 963 -5.68 9.38 -6.43
CA SER A 963 -6.99 8.79 -6.03
C SER A 963 -7.19 8.78 -4.52
N TYR A 964 -6.11 8.93 -3.77
CA TYR A 964 -6.05 8.77 -2.33
C TYR A 964 -5.89 10.13 -1.66
N VAL A 965 -6.94 10.58 -0.97
CA VAL A 965 -7.09 11.97 -0.49
C VAL A 965 -5.90 12.42 0.40
N PRO A 966 -5.37 13.66 0.23
CA PRO A 966 -4.09 14.02 0.85
C PRO A 966 -3.98 13.86 2.36
N PRO A 967 -4.99 14.14 3.21
CA PRO A 967 -4.85 13.92 4.66
C PRO A 967 -4.46 12.47 4.98
N ALA A 968 -5.17 11.49 4.43
CA ALA A 968 -4.88 10.08 4.66
C ALA A 968 -3.55 9.65 4.01
N TYR A 969 -3.27 10.12 2.78
CA TYR A 969 -1.98 9.83 2.12
C TYR A 969 -0.77 10.45 2.84
N LEU A 970 -0.95 11.58 3.50
CA LEU A 970 0.08 12.23 4.32
C LEU A 970 0.27 11.50 5.67
N ALA A 971 -0.79 10.92 6.26
CA ALA A 971 -0.68 10.05 7.43
C ALA A 971 0.10 8.76 7.12
N ASP A 972 -0.21 8.08 6.01
CA ASP A 972 0.54 6.92 5.48
C ASP A 972 2.04 7.26 5.32
N LEU A 973 2.39 8.41 4.73
CA LEU A 973 3.77 8.87 4.61
C LEU A 973 4.45 9.16 5.97
N ALA A 974 3.69 9.63 6.97
CA ALA A 974 4.21 9.84 8.32
C ALA A 974 4.45 8.51 9.05
N CYS A 975 3.56 7.53 8.91
CA CYS A 975 3.75 6.15 9.39
C CYS A 975 4.93 5.45 8.70
N GLU A 976 5.11 5.64 7.39
CA GLU A 976 6.29 5.15 6.66
C GLU A 976 7.59 5.78 7.15
N ARG A 977 7.58 7.08 7.48
CA ARG A 977 8.75 7.75 8.08
C ARG A 977 9.06 7.19 9.46
N ALA A 978 8.05 7.00 10.31
CA ALA A 978 8.21 6.39 11.63
C ALA A 978 8.77 4.96 11.55
N ARG A 979 8.31 4.16 10.57
CA ARG A 979 8.84 2.82 10.30
C ARG A 979 10.32 2.84 9.92
N CYS A 980 10.74 3.85 9.18
CA CYS A 980 12.13 4.06 8.76
C CYS A 980 13.04 4.45 9.94
N TRP A 981 12.54 5.15 10.96
CA TRP A 981 13.35 5.37 12.18
C TRP A 981 13.61 4.09 12.99
N LEU A 982 12.69 3.13 12.91
CA LEU A 982 12.79 1.80 13.55
C LEU A 982 13.26 0.70 12.58
N ASP A 983 14.02 1.05 11.55
CA ASP A 983 14.36 0.16 10.43
C ASP A 983 15.11 -1.14 10.84
N THR A 984 15.94 -1.09 11.89
CA THR A 984 16.64 -2.28 12.46
C THR A 984 15.72 -3.24 13.23
N ILE A 985 14.46 -2.88 13.44
CA ILE A 985 13.41 -3.70 14.08
C ILE A 985 12.32 -4.03 13.07
N MET A 986 11.85 -3.02 12.33
CA MET A 986 10.72 -3.11 11.42
C MET A 986 11.08 -3.69 10.05
N ASN A 987 12.32 -3.58 9.60
CA ASN A 987 12.76 -4.03 8.28
C ASN A 987 14.02 -4.92 8.42
N THR A 988 13.99 -5.89 9.32
CA THR A 988 15.12 -6.77 9.64
C THR A 988 15.44 -7.79 8.55
N GLY A 989 14.49 -8.13 7.68
CA GLY A 989 14.61 -9.27 6.77
C GLY A 989 14.90 -10.55 7.57
N ASP A 990 14.05 -10.81 8.58
CA ASP A 990 14.44 -11.37 9.88
C ASP A 990 15.55 -12.44 9.92
N GLN A 991 16.51 -12.12 10.79
CA GLN A 991 17.46 -13.01 11.46
C GLN A 991 16.77 -14.34 11.89
N LEU A 992 17.36 -15.53 11.76
CA LEU A 992 18.75 -15.94 12.01
C LEU A 992 19.29 -15.43 13.36
N THR A 993 18.66 -15.87 14.45
CA THR A 993 19.18 -15.73 15.82
C THR A 993 19.99 -16.97 16.21
N ASP A 994 21.30 -16.89 15.99
CA ASP A 994 22.36 -17.51 16.79
C ASP A 994 22.61 -16.58 18.02
N VAL A 995 22.89 -17.00 19.27
CA VAL A 995 22.94 -18.33 19.95
C VAL A 995 22.57 -18.08 21.44
N SER A 996 21.86 -18.99 22.12
CA SER A 996 22.14 -19.46 23.52
C SER A 996 21.01 -20.36 24.11
N SER A 997 21.40 -21.22 25.05
CA SER A 997 20.63 -22.09 25.98
C SER A 997 19.18 -22.53 25.68
N ASP A 998 19.08 -23.80 25.25
CA ASP A 998 18.30 -24.87 25.90
C ASP A 998 16.74 -24.96 25.77
N GLN A 999 16.27 -26.20 26.01
CA GLN A 999 14.96 -26.82 26.19
C GLN A 999 13.80 -26.61 25.19
N GLY A 1000 13.23 -27.74 24.75
CA GLY A 1000 11.82 -27.88 24.34
C GLY A 1000 11.56 -28.14 22.86
N LYS A 1001 10.92 -29.28 22.54
CA LYS A 1001 10.53 -29.68 21.16
C LYS A 1001 9.19 -29.06 20.73
N GLY A 1002 9.10 -28.66 19.45
CA GLY A 1002 7.84 -28.61 18.69
C GLY A 1002 7.10 -27.27 18.70
N LYS A 1003 6.65 -26.84 17.50
CA LYS A 1003 6.29 -25.46 17.12
C LYS A 1003 7.50 -24.52 17.12
N ARG A 1004 7.48 -23.47 16.29
CA ARG A 1004 8.26 -22.26 16.59
C ARG A 1004 7.91 -21.88 18.03
N LYS A 1005 8.90 -21.67 18.89
CA LYS A 1005 8.66 -20.91 20.13
C LYS A 1005 8.09 -19.58 19.63
N LYS A 1006 6.81 -19.31 19.91
CA LYS A 1006 6.27 -17.95 19.76
C LYS A 1006 7.22 -17.12 20.60
N ALA A 1007 7.83 -16.07 20.02
CA ALA A 1007 8.85 -15.30 20.72
C ALA A 1007 8.34 -15.02 22.13
N THR A 1008 9.13 -15.30 23.17
CA THR A 1008 8.61 -15.28 24.54
C THR A 1008 8.13 -13.86 24.86
N GLU A 1009 7.25 -13.69 25.85
CA GLU A 1009 6.78 -12.33 26.13
C GLU A 1009 7.93 -11.43 26.63
N GLU A 1010 9.00 -12.01 27.19
CA GLU A 1010 10.28 -11.34 27.46
C GLU A 1010 11.03 -10.94 26.17
N GLU A 1011 11.17 -11.84 25.18
CA GLU A 1011 11.80 -11.51 23.88
C GLU A 1011 11.02 -10.40 23.15
N LYS A 1012 9.68 -10.42 23.20
CA LYS A 1012 8.85 -9.36 22.63
C LYS A 1012 8.98 -8.05 23.40
N ALA A 1013 9.04 -8.10 24.73
CA ALA A 1013 9.26 -6.93 25.57
C ALA A 1013 10.62 -6.28 25.27
N GLN A 1014 11.69 -7.07 25.12
CA GLN A 1014 13.01 -6.57 24.75
C GLN A 1014 13.01 -5.87 23.38
N VAL A 1015 12.31 -6.42 22.37
CA VAL A 1015 12.16 -5.77 21.05
C VAL A 1015 11.35 -4.47 21.15
N LEU A 1016 10.33 -4.44 22.00
CA LEU A 1016 9.54 -3.23 22.27
C LEU A 1016 10.36 -2.16 23.01
N ASP A 1017 11.18 -2.55 23.99
CA ASP A 1017 12.06 -1.65 24.74
C ASP A 1017 13.20 -1.12 23.86
N GLU A 1018 13.77 -1.94 22.97
CA GLU A 1018 14.69 -1.51 21.90
C GLU A 1018 14.00 -0.47 21.01
N ALA A 1019 12.74 -0.71 20.61
CA ALA A 1019 11.98 0.23 19.80
C ALA A 1019 11.66 1.54 20.53
N ILE A 1020 11.29 1.50 21.82
CA ILE A 1020 11.07 2.69 22.65
C ILE A 1020 12.38 3.46 22.83
N LYS A 1021 13.51 2.79 23.05
CA LYS A 1021 14.84 3.42 23.16
C LYS A 1021 15.27 4.07 21.84
N MET A 1022 14.99 3.43 20.70
CA MET A 1022 15.19 4.02 19.36
C MET A 1022 14.22 5.17 19.07
N TRP A 1023 13.01 5.14 19.64
CA TRP A 1023 12.02 6.20 19.50
C TRP A 1023 12.37 7.44 20.32
N GLY A 1024 12.89 7.27 21.54
CA GLY A 1024 13.21 8.38 22.45
C GLY A 1024 12.01 9.32 22.60
N ASN A 1025 12.23 10.61 22.32
CA ASN A 1025 11.18 11.64 22.37
C ASN A 1025 10.35 11.75 21.06
N GLY A 1026 10.58 10.89 20.07
CA GLY A 1026 9.94 10.96 18.75
C GLY A 1026 10.51 12.08 17.87
N VAL A 1027 9.63 12.84 17.20
CA VAL A 1027 10.01 13.96 16.34
C VAL A 1027 10.65 15.08 17.17
N HIS A 1028 11.78 15.60 16.73
CA HIS A 1028 12.43 16.74 17.39
C HIS A 1028 11.53 17.99 17.33
N GLN A 1029 11.43 18.75 18.43
CA GLN A 1029 10.49 19.88 18.57
C GLN A 1029 10.56 20.91 17.42
N ASN A 1030 11.76 21.23 16.94
CA ASN A 1030 12.00 22.09 15.76
C ASN A 1030 11.21 21.69 14.49
N LEU A 1031 10.82 20.42 14.37
CA LEU A 1031 10.12 19.84 13.23
C LEU A 1031 8.65 19.49 13.54
N ALA A 1032 8.20 19.56 14.79
CA ALA A 1032 6.88 19.08 15.21
C ALA A 1032 5.69 19.86 14.61
N GLU A 1033 5.90 21.12 14.21
CA GLU A 1033 4.90 21.93 13.47
C GLU A 1033 5.13 21.93 11.94
N SER A 1034 5.95 21.02 11.42
CA SER A 1034 6.35 20.98 10.00
C SER A 1034 5.88 19.71 9.27
N MET A 1035 5.98 19.73 7.93
CA MET A 1035 5.77 18.55 7.08
C MET A 1035 7.08 17.76 6.87
N PHE A 1036 7.84 17.47 7.93
CA PHE A 1036 9.15 16.80 7.84
C PHE A 1036 9.14 15.47 7.07
N TYR A 1037 8.00 14.75 7.10
CA TYR A 1037 7.81 13.39 6.59
C TYR A 1037 7.68 13.28 5.05
N ILE A 1038 7.48 14.39 4.32
CA ILE A 1038 7.37 14.40 2.85
C ILE A 1038 8.69 14.15 2.10
#